data_AF-A0A0S4M3A9-F1
#
_entry.id   AF-A0A0S4M3A9-F1
#
_cell.length_a   1.000
_cell.length_b   1.000
_cell.length_c   1.000
_cell.angle_alpha   90.00
_cell.angle_beta   90.00
_cell.angle_gamma   90.00
#
_symmetry.space_group_name_H-M   'P 1'
#
loop_
_entity.id
_entity.type
_entity.pdbx_description
1 polymer ?
#
loop_
_entity_poly.entity_id
_entity_poly.type
_entity_poly.pdbx_seq_one_letter_code
_entity_poly.pdbx_strand_id
1 'polypeptide(L)'
;MSTSKIGLSFSDSDDLDREVNDTSYIGDVSSDQSCLMGVSFGDYLGSSLPVAGGVGFCATDSSTVESIVNSSQMLSTSDSSLSKLAYSMCSGYGFDAYFCQTYVSDYSFFHEHAVECGYELSKDFSLKINDHKIGFSDAVSSFLEDDKFFSRTGRSLFSYDKNHNKSITIYVCCFDLDCSYFYESVRRYRPKVIKILVRDFIPRIIKTISRGMVIDSSGSRSMTYHEMEMLFLNFVTKLEMLIVKIMMSYWHSHLDDIESVLSLLSSSDCGFAADHTNPFCRLRNCNKIREETINDVAHPVAFVDVYGVTISLIAKHKIDVFSEGFIHDFCNSLKVILHDKIMKISNHSSYDYDNDFKVFSDVELPLLIEESFNKAIVSLQCDLSNFLRQLAVWAPPGVDGSFREVDFSKFIENIKSAIYSLLKVKVCSISDSFINIYTNKINNFLSRMKSKVSTYMIDRWGVNLHHKFDYNYSSIRKKFSPMCKSIVNKKFREMILGGFSASEWKYVSSKLLPIAMKLVSGIYKNEYDELKELVSNTHVVKRDGTFVKLDETYKTVLCVKIMSRINKEFRDFVRLCWIDVVNSTNIPTPLPDSAGSSSCPESAKGDHCYSSEGVGSQVVNVESHPVCEGGDVQLNELGNLFESFMDRLVSDGNYSVMRSIEELMGSSSCSSLEILPDQSVSGRVFSSDKRSFSGPCLDEYSTDSYKKKKK
;
A
#
# COMPACT_ATOMS: atom_id res chain seq x y z
N MET A 1 -35.10 13.72 -8.93
CA MET A 1 -34.73 12.29 -9.01
C MET A 1 -33.49 12.09 -8.17
N SER A 2 -33.62 11.20 -7.20
CA SER A 2 -32.90 11.20 -5.92
C SER A 2 -31.54 10.51 -6.02
N THR A 3 -30.48 11.16 -5.57
CA THR A 3 -29.14 10.59 -5.40
C THR A 3 -28.97 10.11 -3.95
N SER A 4 -28.97 8.79 -3.75
CA SER A 4 -28.65 8.15 -2.46
C SER A 4 -27.14 7.96 -2.34
N LYS A 5 -26.52 8.65 -1.37
CA LYS A 5 -25.18 8.36 -0.85
C LYS A 5 -25.26 7.10 0.02
N ILE A 6 -24.46 6.08 -0.30
CA ILE A 6 -24.22 4.93 0.57
C ILE A 6 -22.89 5.19 1.29
N GLY A 7 -22.96 5.43 2.60
CA GLY A 7 -21.81 5.38 3.49
C GLY A 7 -21.70 3.98 4.08
N LEU A 8 -20.55 3.33 3.89
CA LEU A 8 -20.22 2.06 4.53
C LEU A 8 -19.50 2.36 5.84
N SER A 9 -20.20 2.14 6.95
CA SER A 9 -19.62 2.07 8.31
C SER A 9 -19.29 0.61 8.62
N PHE A 10 -18.03 0.34 8.95
CA PHE A 10 -17.63 -0.91 9.59
C PHE A 10 -18.24 -0.95 11.00
N SER A 11 -19.00 -2.01 11.28
CA SER A 11 -19.59 -2.28 12.59
C SER A 11 -18.88 -3.48 13.18
N ASP A 12 -18.36 -3.30 14.39
CA ASP A 12 -17.87 -4.34 15.27
C ASP A 12 -18.99 -5.36 15.57
N SER A 13 -18.66 -6.65 15.57
CA SER A 13 -19.56 -7.73 15.97
C SER A 13 -18.99 -8.47 17.18
N ASP A 14 -19.52 -8.14 18.35
CA ASP A 14 -19.50 -8.98 19.55
C ASP A 14 -20.89 -9.63 19.71
N ASP A 15 -20.86 -10.81 20.34
CA ASP A 15 -21.96 -11.62 20.90
C ASP A 15 -22.87 -12.42 19.96
N LEU A 16 -22.76 -13.76 20.07
CA LEU A 16 -23.87 -14.63 20.45
C LEU A 16 -23.35 -16.03 20.88
N ASP A 17 -23.48 -16.31 22.18
CA ASP A 17 -23.44 -17.63 22.81
C ASP A 17 -24.87 -18.08 23.20
N ARG A 18 -25.05 -19.41 23.29
CA ARG A 18 -26.25 -20.25 23.61
C ARG A 18 -27.06 -20.71 22.39
N GLU A 19 -27.44 -21.98 22.23
CA GLU A 19 -27.59 -23.08 23.18
C GLU A 19 -27.58 -24.43 22.43
N VAL A 20 -27.10 -25.47 23.13
CA VAL A 20 -27.11 -26.89 22.74
C VAL A 20 -28.47 -27.50 23.07
N ASN A 21 -29.04 -28.34 22.17
CA ASN A 21 -29.68 -29.60 22.54
C ASN A 21 -30.02 -30.50 21.33
N ASP A 22 -29.45 -31.71 21.42
CA ASP A 22 -29.97 -33.05 21.09
C ASP A 22 -30.46 -33.46 19.68
N THR A 23 -29.60 -34.32 19.11
CA THR A 23 -29.85 -35.58 18.38
C THR A 23 -31.27 -36.15 18.29
N SER A 24 -31.69 -36.59 17.09
CA SER A 24 -31.71 -38.01 16.68
C SER A 24 -32.62 -38.29 15.45
N TYR A 25 -32.32 -39.41 14.78
CA TYR A 25 -33.13 -40.20 13.82
C TYR A 25 -33.01 -40.01 12.29
N ILE A 26 -32.16 -40.89 11.72
CA ILE A 26 -32.40 -41.93 10.68
C ILE A 26 -33.38 -41.63 9.53
N GLY A 27 -32.90 -41.81 8.29
CA GLY A 27 -33.73 -42.09 7.13
C GLY A 27 -32.95 -42.16 5.80
N ASP A 28 -32.32 -43.31 5.52
CA ASP A 28 -31.98 -43.75 4.15
C ASP A 28 -33.26 -43.86 3.29
N VAL A 29 -33.26 -43.34 2.05
CA VAL A 29 -33.83 -44.00 0.84
C VAL A 29 -33.14 -43.46 -0.43
N SER A 30 -32.94 -44.39 -1.35
CA SER A 30 -32.22 -44.41 -2.61
C SER A 30 -32.83 -43.65 -3.81
N SER A 31 -31.98 -43.52 -4.84
CA SER A 31 -32.22 -43.75 -6.29
C SER A 31 -33.20 -42.87 -7.08
N ASP A 32 -32.66 -42.10 -8.04
CA ASP A 32 -32.84 -42.30 -9.52
C ASP A 32 -32.33 -41.07 -10.29
N GLN A 33 -31.28 -41.20 -11.11
CA GLN A 33 -31.27 -41.40 -12.56
C GLN A 33 -31.70 -40.21 -13.46
N SER A 34 -30.67 -39.72 -14.18
CA SER A 34 -30.66 -39.34 -15.61
C SER A 34 -31.19 -37.96 -16.08
N CYS A 35 -30.29 -37.17 -16.67
CA CYS A 35 -30.30 -36.71 -18.09
C CYS A 35 -29.25 -35.58 -18.24
N LEU A 36 -28.04 -35.86 -18.73
CA LEU A 36 -27.62 -35.68 -20.13
C LEU A 36 -28.12 -34.37 -20.78
N MET A 37 -27.27 -33.35 -20.79
CA MET A 37 -27.05 -32.45 -21.94
C MET A 37 -25.58 -32.02 -21.92
N GLY A 38 -24.76 -32.71 -22.72
CA GLY A 38 -23.40 -32.29 -23.03
C GLY A 38 -23.44 -31.13 -24.02
N VAL A 39 -22.71 -30.06 -23.72
CA VAL A 39 -22.40 -29.00 -24.69
C VAL A 39 -20.89 -28.98 -24.86
N SER A 40 -20.47 -29.46 -26.03
CA SER A 40 -19.11 -29.42 -26.54
C SER A 40 -18.74 -27.97 -26.88
N PHE A 41 -17.77 -27.39 -26.17
CA PHE A 41 -17.06 -26.18 -26.59
C PHE A 41 -15.77 -26.61 -27.29
N GLY A 42 -15.88 -26.85 -28.60
CA GLY A 42 -14.77 -27.00 -29.52
C GLY A 42 -14.70 -25.79 -30.44
N ASP A 43 -13.48 -25.34 -30.71
CA ASP A 43 -13.05 -24.52 -31.84
C ASP A 43 -13.37 -23.02 -31.83
N TYR A 44 -12.61 -22.22 -31.07
CA TYR A 44 -12.29 -20.83 -31.45
C TYR A 44 -11.04 -20.30 -30.73
N LEU A 45 -9.85 -20.76 -31.11
CA LEU A 45 -8.59 -20.00 -30.92
C LEU A 45 -7.59 -20.37 -32.02
N GLY A 46 -7.71 -19.70 -33.17
CA GLY A 46 -6.72 -19.74 -34.24
C GLY A 46 -6.35 -18.31 -34.64
N SER A 47 -5.26 -17.78 -34.10
CA SER A 47 -4.36 -16.82 -34.77
C SER A 47 -3.22 -16.42 -33.84
N SER A 48 -2.06 -17.03 -34.08
CA SER A 48 -0.76 -16.61 -33.62
C SER A 48 -0.38 -15.24 -34.22
N LEU A 49 -0.07 -14.26 -33.37
CA LEU A 49 0.62 -13.02 -33.74
C LEU A 49 2.05 -13.05 -33.16
N PRO A 50 3.07 -12.56 -33.89
CA PRO A 50 4.45 -12.61 -33.44
C PRO A 50 4.71 -11.51 -32.40
N VAL A 51 5.07 -11.90 -31.18
CA VAL A 51 5.56 -10.98 -30.15
C VAL A 51 7.04 -10.74 -30.40
N ALA A 52 7.37 -9.54 -30.88
CA ALA A 52 8.72 -9.01 -30.90
C ALA A 52 8.87 -8.01 -29.75
N GLY A 53 9.75 -8.31 -28.79
CA GLY A 53 10.12 -7.41 -27.68
C GLY A 53 10.01 -8.07 -26.31
N GLY A 54 10.96 -8.95 -25.98
CA GLY A 54 10.99 -9.67 -24.71
C GLY A 54 11.42 -8.80 -23.52
N VAL A 55 10.59 -8.77 -22.48
CA VAL A 55 11.06 -8.71 -21.09
C VAL A 55 11.14 -10.16 -20.64
N GLY A 56 12.36 -10.65 -20.44
CA GLY A 56 12.65 -12.06 -20.19
C GLY A 56 12.12 -12.51 -18.82
N PHE A 57 10.92 -13.09 -18.80
CA PHE A 57 10.61 -14.11 -17.80
C PHE A 57 11.21 -15.42 -18.30
N CYS A 58 12.14 -15.99 -17.53
CA CYS A 58 12.70 -17.31 -17.82
C CYS A 58 11.54 -18.31 -17.98
N ALA A 59 11.35 -18.81 -19.20
CA ALA A 59 10.54 -19.99 -19.45
C ALA A 59 11.30 -21.18 -18.85
N THR A 60 10.93 -21.58 -17.64
CA THR A 60 11.33 -22.87 -17.09
C THR A 60 10.52 -23.95 -17.79
N ASP A 61 11.21 -24.97 -18.31
CA ASP A 61 10.59 -26.11 -18.98
C ASP A 61 9.54 -26.77 -18.08
N SER A 62 8.32 -26.91 -18.61
CA SER A 62 7.12 -27.43 -17.93
C SER A 62 7.31 -28.86 -17.37
N SER A 63 8.29 -29.62 -17.84
CA SER A 63 8.62 -30.96 -17.34
C SER A 63 9.32 -30.95 -15.97
N THR A 64 9.84 -29.80 -15.53
CA THR A 64 10.50 -29.66 -14.21
C THR A 64 9.51 -29.38 -13.08
N VAL A 65 8.30 -28.91 -13.41
CA VAL A 65 7.29 -28.53 -12.41
C VAL A 65 6.65 -29.76 -11.76
N GLU A 66 6.44 -30.86 -12.51
CA GLU A 66 5.91 -32.11 -11.94
C GLU A 66 6.89 -32.78 -10.96
N SER A 67 8.20 -32.57 -11.12
CA SER A 67 9.22 -33.08 -10.18
C SER A 67 9.20 -32.35 -8.83
N ILE A 68 8.70 -31.11 -8.76
CA ILE A 68 8.68 -30.31 -7.52
C ILE A 68 7.44 -30.65 -6.68
N VAL A 69 6.34 -31.07 -7.32
CA VAL A 69 5.08 -31.42 -6.64
C VAL A 69 5.20 -32.67 -5.75
N ASN A 70 6.14 -33.59 -6.04
CA ASN A 70 6.43 -34.75 -5.19
C ASN A 70 7.26 -34.44 -3.93
N SER A 71 7.71 -33.19 -3.71
CA SER A 71 8.41 -32.79 -2.47
C SER A 71 7.50 -32.53 -1.27
N SER A 72 6.18 -32.67 -1.43
CA SER A 72 5.19 -32.44 -0.37
C SER A 72 5.30 -33.43 0.81
N GLN A 73 5.96 -34.59 0.63
CA GLN A 73 6.21 -35.54 1.72
C GLN A 73 7.38 -35.17 2.65
N MET A 74 8.16 -34.10 2.38
CA MET A 74 9.27 -33.65 3.25
C MET A 74 8.92 -32.51 4.21
N LEU A 75 7.65 -32.10 4.32
CA LEU A 75 7.24 -30.98 5.19
C LEU A 75 6.83 -31.40 6.61
N SER A 76 6.77 -32.71 6.94
CA SER A 76 6.16 -33.21 8.19
C SER A 76 7.11 -33.35 9.39
N THR A 77 8.37 -32.91 9.32
CA THR A 77 9.24 -32.86 10.49
C THR A 77 9.66 -31.43 10.75
N SER A 78 8.73 -30.62 11.26
CA SER A 78 9.15 -29.39 11.94
C SER A 78 10.08 -29.77 13.07
N ASP A 79 11.20 -29.07 13.18
CA ASP A 79 12.20 -29.39 14.18
C ASP A 79 11.60 -29.07 15.55
N SER A 80 11.17 -30.11 16.28
CA SER A 80 10.49 -29.98 17.58
C SER A 80 11.31 -29.17 18.60
N SER A 81 12.59 -28.94 18.31
CA SER A 81 13.53 -28.11 19.04
C SER A 81 13.04 -26.66 19.19
N LEU A 82 12.51 -26.04 18.14
CA LEU A 82 12.12 -24.62 18.13
C LEU A 82 10.90 -24.33 18.99
N SER A 83 9.85 -25.15 18.89
CA SER A 83 8.66 -25.01 19.73
C SER A 83 8.96 -25.27 21.21
N LYS A 84 9.82 -26.26 21.50
CA LYS A 84 10.30 -26.52 22.87
C LYS A 84 11.11 -25.35 23.41
N LEU A 85 11.95 -24.75 22.57
CA LEU A 85 12.77 -23.60 22.92
C LEU A 85 11.91 -22.34 23.14
N ALA A 86 10.92 -22.09 22.28
CA ALA A 86 9.94 -21.05 22.46
C ALA A 86 9.15 -21.22 23.77
N TYR A 87 8.71 -22.45 24.06
CA TYR A 87 8.04 -22.78 25.32
C TYR A 87 8.96 -22.54 26.53
N SER A 88 10.22 -22.94 26.44
CA SER A 88 11.22 -22.73 27.49
C SER A 88 11.50 -21.24 27.73
N MET A 89 11.67 -20.46 26.66
CA MET A 89 11.98 -19.03 26.76
C MET A 89 10.81 -18.20 27.27
N CYS A 90 9.60 -18.59 26.87
CA CYS A 90 8.38 -17.94 27.33
C CYS A 90 7.82 -18.60 28.58
N SER A 91 8.53 -19.55 29.20
CA SER A 91 8.09 -20.17 30.45
C SER A 91 7.94 -19.10 31.53
N GLY A 92 6.83 -19.19 32.27
CA GLY A 92 6.46 -18.18 33.25
C GLY A 92 5.70 -16.97 32.68
N TYR A 93 5.29 -16.94 31.41
CA TYR A 93 4.36 -15.89 30.93
C TYR A 93 3.06 -15.85 31.75
N GLY A 94 2.38 -14.69 31.79
CA GLY A 94 1.18 -14.52 32.59
C GLY A 94 1.43 -14.17 34.06
N PHE A 95 0.79 -14.89 34.99
CA PHE A 95 0.81 -14.64 36.42
C PHE A 95 1.64 -15.70 37.16
N ASP A 96 2.92 -15.85 36.82
CA ASP A 96 3.76 -16.74 37.60
C ASP A 96 4.05 -16.12 38.98
N ALA A 97 3.57 -16.78 40.03
CA ALA A 97 3.72 -16.29 41.39
C ALA A 97 5.20 -16.23 41.84
N TYR A 98 6.14 -16.79 41.08
CA TYR A 98 7.56 -16.80 41.42
C TYR A 98 8.37 -15.59 40.89
N PHE A 99 7.75 -14.60 40.27
CA PHE A 99 8.46 -13.44 39.69
C PHE A 99 9.28 -12.59 40.68
N CYS A 100 9.02 -12.68 41.98
CA CYS A 100 9.64 -11.81 42.99
C CYS A 100 11.16 -12.02 43.18
N GLN A 101 11.75 -13.12 42.73
CA GLN A 101 13.16 -13.44 43.04
C GLN A 101 14.15 -13.26 41.89
N THR A 102 13.69 -13.22 40.64
CA THR A 102 14.60 -12.99 39.51
C THR A 102 14.92 -11.51 39.42
N TYR A 103 16.08 -11.11 39.96
CA TYR A 103 16.63 -9.77 39.77
C TYR A 103 16.79 -9.51 38.26
N VAL A 104 15.85 -8.77 37.71
CA VAL A 104 15.99 -8.13 36.41
C VAL A 104 17.09 -7.07 36.57
N SER A 105 18.34 -7.45 36.31
CA SER A 105 19.48 -6.53 36.22
C SER A 105 19.18 -5.47 35.17
N ASP A 106 19.33 -4.19 35.54
CA ASP A 106 18.89 -3.10 34.68
C ASP A 106 19.76 -2.87 33.44
N TYR A 107 21.02 -3.31 33.46
CA TYR A 107 22.01 -3.02 32.41
C TYR A 107 22.42 -4.23 31.55
N SER A 108 22.32 -5.47 32.04
CA SER A 108 22.71 -6.70 31.31
C SER A 108 21.55 -7.43 30.63
N PHE A 109 20.36 -6.85 30.68
CA PHE A 109 19.07 -7.50 30.43
C PHE A 109 18.96 -8.27 29.11
N PHE A 110 19.64 -7.84 28.05
CA PHE A 110 19.68 -8.54 26.76
C PHE A 110 21.08 -9.06 26.38
N HIS A 111 22.11 -8.69 27.14
CA HIS A 111 23.47 -9.10 26.87
C HIS A 111 23.68 -10.57 27.23
N GLU A 112 23.11 -11.02 28.35
CA GLU A 112 23.18 -12.42 28.79
C GLU A 112 22.67 -13.39 27.71
N HIS A 113 21.49 -13.11 27.14
CA HIS A 113 20.93 -13.92 26.07
C HIS A 113 21.80 -13.92 24.80
N ALA A 114 22.31 -12.75 24.39
CA ALA A 114 23.20 -12.67 23.23
C ALA A 114 24.47 -13.52 23.43
N VAL A 115 25.08 -13.43 24.61
CA VAL A 115 26.26 -14.21 24.99
C VAL A 115 25.97 -15.72 25.01
N GLU A 116 24.81 -16.13 25.53
CA GLU A 116 24.35 -17.53 25.48
C GLU A 116 24.17 -18.03 24.04
N CYS A 117 23.74 -17.15 23.12
CA CYS A 117 23.64 -17.45 21.70
C CYS A 117 24.98 -17.32 20.93
N GLY A 118 26.08 -17.00 21.60
CA GLY A 118 27.41 -16.95 21.01
C GLY A 118 27.72 -15.69 20.21
N TYR A 119 26.99 -14.59 20.43
CA TYR A 119 27.25 -13.30 19.79
C TYR A 119 27.09 -12.12 20.75
N GLU A 120 27.60 -10.96 20.37
CA GLU A 120 27.39 -9.69 21.08
C GLU A 120 26.50 -8.75 20.27
N LEU A 121 25.67 -7.96 20.94
CA LEU A 121 24.93 -6.89 20.29
C LEU A 121 25.89 -5.72 20.01
N SER A 122 25.88 -5.18 18.80
CA SER A 122 26.61 -3.94 18.54
C SER A 122 26.14 -2.82 19.48
N LYS A 123 27.04 -1.90 19.84
CA LYS A 123 26.75 -0.82 20.81
C LYS A 123 25.49 -0.02 20.43
N ASP A 124 25.37 0.36 19.16
CA ASP A 124 24.21 1.11 18.65
C ASP A 124 22.92 0.31 18.71
N PHE A 125 22.99 -1.00 18.46
CA PHE A 125 21.82 -1.88 18.55
C PHE A 125 21.38 -2.05 20.01
N SER A 126 22.33 -2.29 20.91
CA SER A 126 22.07 -2.41 22.35
C SER A 126 21.44 -1.14 22.94
N LEU A 127 21.91 0.04 22.54
CA LEU A 127 21.33 1.31 22.98
C LEU A 127 19.86 1.43 22.57
N LYS A 128 19.54 1.20 21.29
CA LYS A 128 18.15 1.28 20.79
C LYS A 128 17.19 0.29 21.44
N ILE A 129 17.67 -0.91 21.74
CA ILE A 129 16.92 -1.97 22.42
C ILE A 129 16.62 -1.56 23.87
N ASN A 130 17.60 -0.95 24.56
CA ASN A 130 17.39 -0.40 25.90
C ASN A 130 16.46 0.82 25.90
N ASP A 131 16.52 1.69 24.89
CA ASP A 131 15.60 2.82 24.74
C ASP A 131 14.14 2.34 24.65
N HIS A 132 13.88 1.24 23.93
CA HIS A 132 12.54 0.65 23.87
C HIS A 132 12.08 0.10 25.22
N LYS A 133 12.97 -0.52 26.01
CA LYS A 133 12.67 -0.98 27.37
C LYS A 133 12.30 0.19 28.28
N ILE A 134 13.13 1.25 28.30
CA ILE A 134 12.93 2.43 29.15
C ILE A 134 11.63 3.13 28.77
N GLY A 135 11.44 3.42 27.49
CA GLY A 135 10.22 4.09 27.02
C GLY A 135 8.95 3.26 27.30
N PHE A 136 9.04 1.93 27.26
CA PHE A 136 7.92 1.07 27.65
C PHE A 136 7.65 1.16 29.15
N SER A 137 8.68 1.06 29.98
CA SER A 137 8.57 1.20 31.44
C SER A 137 7.88 2.51 31.83
N ASP A 138 8.31 3.62 31.26
CA ASP A 138 7.74 4.95 31.52
C ASP A 138 6.26 5.02 31.11
N ALA A 139 5.92 4.45 29.96
CA ALA A 139 4.53 4.38 29.48
C ALA A 139 3.64 3.53 30.40
N VAL A 140 4.14 2.42 30.94
CA VAL A 140 3.40 1.59 31.89
C VAL A 140 3.19 2.34 33.21
N SER A 141 4.25 2.93 33.78
CA SER A 141 4.14 3.68 35.04
C SER A 141 3.15 4.84 34.92
N SER A 142 3.27 5.66 33.88
CA SER A 142 2.34 6.77 33.62
C SER A 142 0.90 6.27 33.49
N PHE A 143 0.68 5.18 32.76
CA PHE A 143 -0.66 4.60 32.59
C PHE A 143 -1.27 4.13 33.92
N LEU A 144 -0.47 3.50 34.79
CA LEU A 144 -0.95 3.01 36.09
C LEU A 144 -1.18 4.13 37.11
N GLU A 145 -0.42 5.23 37.04
CA GLU A 145 -0.61 6.43 37.85
C GLU A 145 -1.92 7.14 37.53
N ASP A 146 -2.17 7.41 36.24
CA ASP A 146 -3.36 8.14 35.78
C ASP A 146 -4.66 7.42 36.17
N ASP A 147 -4.65 6.09 36.05
CA ASP A 147 -5.84 5.26 36.24
C ASP A 147 -6.06 4.85 37.71
N LYS A 148 -5.27 5.38 38.65
CA LYS A 148 -5.37 5.05 40.08
C LYS A 148 -5.34 3.54 40.35
N PHE A 149 -4.45 2.83 39.63
CA PHE A 149 -4.35 1.36 39.58
C PHE A 149 -4.61 0.65 40.92
N PHE A 150 -3.99 1.16 41.98
CA PHE A 150 -4.14 0.67 43.35
C PHE A 150 -4.35 1.82 44.34
N SER A 151 -5.16 2.83 43.98
CA SER A 151 -5.40 3.95 44.90
C SER A 151 -6.39 3.58 46.01
N ARG A 152 -5.99 3.87 47.24
CA ARG A 152 -6.75 3.61 48.48
C ARG A 152 -7.90 4.60 48.73
N THR A 153 -8.26 5.43 47.74
CA THR A 153 -9.26 6.50 47.93
C THR A 153 -10.64 5.92 48.20
N GLY A 154 -10.93 5.65 49.48
CA GLY A 154 -12.21 5.14 49.95
C GLY A 154 -12.18 4.17 51.14
N ARG A 155 -11.03 3.63 51.57
CA ARG A 155 -10.98 2.64 52.67
C ARG A 155 -9.93 2.95 53.73
N SER A 156 -10.30 3.88 54.62
CA SER A 156 -9.68 4.03 55.94
C SER A 156 -10.17 2.91 56.88
N LEU A 157 -9.91 1.64 56.54
CA LEU A 157 -10.13 0.54 57.49
C LEU A 157 -9.13 0.58 58.66
N PHE A 158 -8.12 1.43 58.53
CA PHE A 158 -7.04 1.63 59.50
C PHE A 158 -7.10 3.04 60.12
N SER A 159 -8.29 3.57 60.42
CA SER A 159 -8.36 4.55 61.53
C SER A 159 -7.99 3.78 62.81
N TYR A 160 -6.69 3.69 63.04
CA TYR A 160 -6.04 2.90 64.07
C TYR A 160 -6.42 3.49 65.42
N ASP A 161 -7.47 2.95 66.03
CA ASP A 161 -7.74 3.21 67.44
C ASP A 161 -6.73 2.40 68.25
N LYS A 162 -5.69 3.08 68.73
CA LYS A 162 -4.59 2.52 69.53
C LYS A 162 -5.08 1.77 70.78
N ASN A 163 -6.33 1.92 71.18
CA ASN A 163 -6.86 1.41 72.44
C ASN A 163 -7.65 0.10 72.35
N HIS A 164 -7.85 -0.46 71.16
CA HIS A 164 -8.59 -1.72 71.03
C HIS A 164 -7.70 -2.89 70.61
N ASN A 165 -7.66 -3.89 71.49
CA ASN A 165 -7.10 -5.23 71.28
C ASN A 165 -7.91 -5.99 70.21
N LYS A 166 -7.97 -5.43 68.99
CA LYS A 166 -8.61 -6.05 67.84
C LYS A 166 -7.83 -7.31 67.54
N SER A 167 -8.57 -8.40 67.35
CA SER A 167 -7.99 -9.71 67.05
C SER A 167 -7.07 -9.60 65.82
N ILE A 168 -5.84 -10.08 65.93
CA ILE A 168 -4.87 -10.29 64.84
C ILE A 168 -5.55 -10.88 63.58
N THR A 169 -6.55 -11.74 63.79
CA THR A 169 -7.40 -12.32 62.75
C THR A 169 -8.03 -11.29 61.81
N ILE A 170 -8.48 -10.14 62.34
CA ILE A 170 -9.11 -9.08 61.53
C ILE A 170 -8.07 -8.47 60.58
N TYR A 171 -6.85 -8.26 61.04
CA TYR A 171 -5.77 -7.73 60.20
C TYR A 171 -5.43 -8.70 59.07
N VAL A 172 -5.26 -9.99 59.37
CA VAL A 172 -5.00 -11.02 58.36
C VAL A 172 -6.13 -11.06 57.31
N CYS A 173 -7.39 -10.96 57.73
CA CYS A 173 -8.51 -10.91 56.79
C CYS A 173 -8.51 -9.64 55.91
N CYS A 174 -8.11 -8.49 56.46
CA CYS A 174 -7.95 -7.26 55.68
C CYS A 174 -6.83 -7.41 54.63
N PHE A 175 -5.68 -8.00 55.00
CA PHE A 175 -4.59 -8.25 54.06
C PHE A 175 -4.99 -9.20 52.94
N ASP A 176 -5.74 -10.26 53.25
CA ASP A 176 -6.27 -11.16 52.21
C ASP A 176 -7.24 -10.44 51.25
N LEU A 177 -7.99 -9.46 51.76
CA LEU A 177 -8.87 -8.62 50.95
C LEU A 177 -8.07 -7.66 50.07
N ASP A 178 -7.00 -7.06 50.60
CA ASP A 178 -6.12 -6.17 49.85
C ASP A 178 -5.36 -6.93 48.76
N CYS A 179 -4.90 -8.16 49.05
CA CYS A 179 -4.34 -9.06 48.03
C CYS A 179 -5.36 -9.31 46.92
N SER A 180 -6.61 -9.64 47.28
CA SER A 180 -7.68 -9.89 46.32
C SER A 180 -7.97 -8.66 45.46
N TYR A 181 -7.99 -7.47 46.06
CA TYR A 181 -8.20 -6.23 45.34
C TYR A 181 -7.04 -5.93 44.39
N PHE A 182 -5.80 -6.15 44.84
CA PHE A 182 -4.61 -6.00 44.00
C PHE A 182 -4.67 -6.95 42.79
N TYR A 183 -5.00 -8.22 43.00
CA TYR A 183 -5.17 -9.19 41.92
C TYR A 183 -6.23 -8.76 40.91
N GLU A 184 -7.40 -8.30 41.36
CA GLU A 184 -8.45 -7.78 40.48
C GLU A 184 -8.00 -6.54 39.69
N SER A 185 -7.23 -5.65 40.32
CA SER A 185 -6.59 -4.54 39.61
C SER A 185 -5.64 -5.06 38.53
N VAL A 186 -4.72 -5.97 38.85
CA VAL A 186 -3.79 -6.54 37.85
C VAL A 186 -4.57 -7.17 36.70
N ARG A 187 -5.61 -7.97 36.99
CA ARG A 187 -6.48 -8.59 35.98
C ARG A 187 -7.15 -7.57 35.08
N ARG A 188 -7.62 -6.45 35.64
CA ARG A 188 -8.27 -5.36 34.90
C ARG A 188 -7.31 -4.56 34.03
N TYR A 189 -6.10 -4.28 34.52
CA TYR A 189 -5.17 -3.36 33.86
C TYR A 189 -4.15 -4.05 32.95
N ARG A 190 -3.74 -5.29 33.25
CA ARG A 190 -2.75 -6.02 32.44
C ARG A 190 -3.15 -6.12 30.96
N PRO A 191 -4.39 -6.48 30.56
CA PRO A 191 -4.77 -6.51 29.15
C PRO A 191 -4.67 -5.15 28.46
N LYS A 192 -4.92 -4.05 29.18
CA LYS A 192 -4.79 -2.69 28.64
C LYS A 192 -3.32 -2.33 28.41
N VAL A 193 -2.43 -2.68 29.35
CA VAL A 193 -0.99 -2.48 29.20
C VAL A 193 -0.42 -3.34 28.08
N ILE A 194 -0.88 -4.59 27.94
CA ILE A 194 -0.49 -5.47 26.82
C ILE A 194 -0.90 -4.84 25.47
N LYS A 195 -2.09 -4.22 25.38
CA LYS A 195 -2.48 -3.49 24.16
C LYS A 195 -1.50 -2.36 23.84
N ILE A 196 -0.98 -1.64 24.84
CA ILE A 196 0.07 -0.61 24.63
C ILE A 196 1.35 -1.27 24.10
N LEU A 197 1.82 -2.36 24.73
CA LEU A 197 3.00 -3.11 24.30
C LEU A 197 2.89 -3.55 22.84
N VAL A 198 1.79 -4.23 22.48
CA VAL A 198 1.57 -4.79 21.14
C VAL A 198 1.41 -3.69 20.09
N ARG A 199 0.66 -2.62 20.37
CA ARG A 199 0.39 -1.56 19.40
C ARG A 199 1.58 -0.63 19.21
N ASP A 200 2.18 -0.16 20.29
CA ASP A 200 3.08 0.99 20.25
C ASP A 200 4.57 0.60 20.23
N PHE A 201 4.92 -0.54 20.84
CA PHE A 201 6.30 -0.96 21.04
C PHE A 201 6.72 -2.13 20.15
N ILE A 202 5.92 -3.20 20.03
CA ILE A 202 6.30 -4.38 19.24
C ILE A 202 6.69 -4.04 17.78
N PRO A 203 5.96 -3.20 17.04
CA PRO A 203 6.39 -2.81 15.68
C PRO A 203 7.75 -2.12 15.64
N ARG A 204 8.06 -1.30 16.66
CA ARG A 204 9.36 -0.60 16.77
C ARG A 204 10.47 -1.58 17.14
N ILE A 205 10.20 -2.53 18.03
CA ILE A 205 11.13 -3.58 18.44
C ILE A 205 11.47 -4.47 17.24
N ILE A 206 10.46 -4.97 16.51
CA ILE A 206 10.66 -5.78 15.29
C ILE A 206 11.50 -5.02 14.26
N LYS A 207 11.22 -3.73 14.05
CA LYS A 207 12.01 -2.88 13.15
C LYS A 207 13.46 -2.69 13.61
N THR A 208 13.69 -2.58 14.92
CA THR A 208 15.04 -2.45 15.48
C THR A 208 15.81 -3.77 15.38
N ILE A 209 15.18 -4.91 15.69
CA ILE A 209 15.77 -6.25 15.58
C ILE A 209 16.08 -6.59 14.12
N SER A 210 15.16 -6.37 13.19
CA SER A 210 15.37 -6.68 11.76
C SER A 210 16.52 -5.90 11.12
N ARG A 211 16.94 -4.78 11.71
CA ARG A 211 18.07 -3.94 11.27
C ARG A 211 19.30 -4.07 12.18
N GLY A 212 19.21 -4.91 13.21
CA GLY A 212 20.26 -5.07 14.21
C GLY A 212 21.48 -5.78 13.64
N MET A 213 22.65 -5.32 14.07
CA MET A 213 23.93 -5.95 13.77
C MET A 213 24.47 -6.60 15.03
N VAL A 214 24.99 -7.81 14.88
CA VAL A 214 25.66 -8.59 15.92
C VAL A 214 27.14 -8.73 15.59
N ILE A 215 27.96 -8.92 16.63
CA ILE A 215 29.40 -9.12 16.54
C ILE A 215 29.68 -10.52 17.06
N ASP A 216 30.25 -11.39 16.23
CA ASP A 216 30.71 -12.71 16.63
C ASP A 216 32.20 -12.89 16.27
N SER A 217 32.71 -14.13 16.34
CA SER A 217 34.10 -14.44 15.99
C SER A 217 34.48 -14.09 14.54
N SER A 218 33.50 -13.94 13.64
CA SER A 218 33.70 -13.54 12.24
C SER A 218 33.64 -12.02 12.01
N GLY A 219 33.28 -11.25 13.04
CA GLY A 219 33.12 -9.80 12.99
C GLY A 219 31.66 -9.37 13.00
N SER A 220 31.39 -8.17 12.48
CA SER A 220 30.05 -7.58 12.46
C SER A 220 29.22 -8.13 11.28
N ARG A 221 28.04 -8.67 11.56
CA ARG A 221 27.10 -9.19 10.55
C ARG A 221 25.63 -8.92 10.93
N SER A 222 24.74 -9.09 9.96
CA SER A 222 23.31 -9.12 10.22
C SER A 222 22.93 -10.40 10.96
N MET A 223 21.93 -10.32 11.83
CA MET A 223 21.33 -11.52 12.43
C MET A 223 20.69 -12.40 11.36
N THR A 224 20.75 -13.71 11.59
CA THR A 224 19.89 -14.68 10.91
C THR A 224 18.45 -14.55 11.40
N TYR A 225 17.48 -15.07 10.65
CA TYR A 225 16.08 -15.01 11.10
C TYR A 225 15.87 -15.74 12.43
N HIS A 226 16.52 -16.89 12.62
CA HIS A 226 16.46 -17.63 13.86
C HIS A 226 16.94 -16.80 15.06
N GLU A 227 18.09 -16.13 14.95
CA GLU A 227 18.59 -15.23 16.00
C GLU A 227 17.64 -14.05 16.25
N MET A 228 17.03 -13.49 15.20
CA MET A 228 16.02 -12.43 15.35
C MET A 228 14.80 -12.91 16.12
N GLU A 229 14.30 -14.12 15.81
CA GLU A 229 13.14 -14.70 16.47
C GLU A 229 13.42 -15.01 17.94
N MET A 230 14.56 -15.64 18.23
CA MET A 230 15.02 -15.94 19.58
C MET A 230 15.15 -14.67 20.45
N LEU A 231 15.86 -13.66 19.93
CA LEU A 231 16.02 -12.39 20.61
C LEU A 231 14.66 -11.70 20.82
N PHE A 232 13.76 -11.75 19.84
CA PHE A 232 12.43 -11.16 19.94
C PHE A 232 11.58 -11.83 21.02
N LEU A 233 11.55 -13.16 21.05
CA LEU A 233 10.79 -13.92 22.05
C LEU A 233 11.29 -13.64 23.46
N ASN A 234 12.60 -13.68 23.68
CA ASN A 234 13.19 -13.31 24.97
C ASN A 234 12.86 -11.84 25.31
N PHE A 235 13.03 -10.92 24.36
CA PHE A 235 12.78 -9.49 24.59
C PHE A 235 11.34 -9.21 25.03
N VAL A 236 10.35 -9.71 24.30
CA VAL A 236 8.94 -9.46 24.60
C VAL A 236 8.50 -10.15 25.89
N THR A 237 8.98 -11.38 26.15
CA THR A 237 8.72 -12.08 27.41
C THR A 237 9.22 -11.25 28.59
N LYS A 238 10.43 -10.70 28.49
CA LYS A 238 11.00 -9.89 29.56
C LYS A 238 10.28 -8.53 29.72
N LEU A 239 9.74 -7.95 28.65
CA LEU A 239 8.84 -6.79 28.78
C LEU A 239 7.51 -7.17 29.44
N GLU A 240 6.96 -8.35 29.18
CA GLU A 240 5.78 -8.84 29.87
C GLU A 240 6.03 -9.00 31.38
N MET A 241 7.19 -9.54 31.76
CA MET A 241 7.63 -9.59 33.16
C MET A 241 7.81 -8.21 33.78
N LEU A 242 8.27 -7.22 33.01
CA LEU A 242 8.43 -5.84 33.47
C LEU A 242 7.08 -5.21 33.85
N ILE A 243 5.99 -5.54 33.14
CA ILE A 243 4.63 -5.10 33.53
C ILE A 243 4.30 -5.58 34.95
N VAL A 244 4.53 -6.87 35.22
CA VAL A 244 4.26 -7.46 36.53
C VAL A 244 5.17 -6.85 37.59
N LYS A 245 6.45 -6.62 37.29
CA LYS A 245 7.41 -5.94 38.19
C LYS A 245 6.93 -4.54 38.58
N ILE A 246 6.48 -3.73 37.62
CA ILE A 246 5.97 -2.38 37.87
C ILE A 246 4.68 -2.45 38.71
N MET A 247 3.76 -3.34 38.38
CA MET A 247 2.54 -3.51 39.20
C MET A 247 2.89 -3.95 40.63
N MET A 248 3.86 -4.85 40.79
CA MET A 248 4.35 -5.30 42.10
C MET A 248 5.06 -4.19 42.87
N SER A 249 5.67 -3.18 42.24
CA SER A 249 6.22 -2.06 43.01
C SER A 249 5.14 -1.22 43.69
N TYR A 250 3.93 -1.12 43.12
CA TYR A 250 2.79 -0.51 43.82
C TYR A 250 2.35 -1.35 45.03
N TRP A 251 2.41 -2.69 44.94
CA TRP A 251 2.16 -3.56 46.09
C TRP A 251 3.21 -3.40 47.18
N HIS A 252 4.50 -3.38 46.84
CA HIS A 252 5.56 -3.20 47.83
C HIS A 252 5.48 -1.82 48.49
N SER A 253 5.24 -0.75 47.71
CA SER A 253 4.98 0.58 48.29
C SER A 253 3.80 0.56 49.26
N HIS A 254 2.77 -0.24 48.99
CA HIS A 254 1.66 -0.42 49.91
C HIS A 254 2.05 -1.20 51.18
N LEU A 255 2.91 -2.22 51.06
CA LEU A 255 3.45 -2.95 52.21
C LEU A 255 4.34 -2.05 53.09
N ASP A 256 5.14 -1.18 52.48
CA ASP A 256 5.99 -0.22 53.19
C ASP A 256 5.13 0.75 54.03
N ASP A 257 4.00 1.22 53.48
CA ASP A 257 3.04 2.07 54.20
C ASP A 257 2.43 1.38 55.44
N ILE A 258 2.44 0.05 55.50
CA ILE A 258 1.85 -0.78 56.58
C ILE A 258 2.89 -1.66 57.29
N GLU A 259 4.18 -1.41 57.09
CA GLU A 259 5.29 -2.17 57.66
C GLU A 259 5.19 -2.24 59.20
N SER A 260 4.74 -1.15 59.82
CA SER A 260 4.49 -1.10 61.27
C SER A 260 3.45 -2.12 61.74
N VAL A 261 2.42 -2.39 60.94
CA VAL A 261 1.39 -3.41 61.22
C VAL A 261 1.94 -4.81 60.95
N LEU A 262 2.70 -4.99 59.86
CA LEU A 262 3.33 -6.27 59.53
C LEU A 262 4.34 -6.70 60.60
N SER A 263 5.12 -5.76 61.13
CA SER A 263 6.08 -6.00 62.21
C SER A 263 5.39 -6.53 63.49
N LEU A 264 4.18 -6.03 63.79
CA LEU A 264 3.39 -6.53 64.92
C LEU A 264 2.95 -7.98 64.69
N LEU A 265 2.55 -8.33 63.47
CA LEU A 265 2.14 -9.68 63.10
C LEU A 265 3.30 -10.69 63.09
N SER A 266 4.49 -10.26 62.69
CA SER A 266 5.69 -11.11 62.68
C SER A 266 6.21 -11.43 64.08
N SER A 267 5.88 -10.61 65.08
CA SER A 267 6.32 -10.80 66.47
C SER A 267 5.48 -11.78 67.28
N SER A 268 4.28 -12.13 66.80
CA SER A 268 3.37 -13.02 67.52
C SER A 268 3.67 -14.49 67.21
N ASP A 269 3.86 -15.31 68.25
CA ASP A 269 4.05 -16.78 68.20
C ASP A 269 2.91 -17.57 67.54
N CYS A 270 1.91 -16.90 66.96
CA CYS A 270 0.91 -17.57 66.15
C CYS A 270 1.60 -18.03 64.86
N GLY A 271 1.75 -19.35 64.66
CA GLY A 271 2.42 -19.99 63.52
C GLY A 271 1.79 -19.73 62.13
N PHE A 272 1.16 -18.59 61.94
CA PHE A 272 0.63 -18.03 60.71
C PHE A 272 1.60 -17.01 60.11
N ALA A 273 2.86 -17.39 59.88
CA ALA A 273 3.78 -16.63 59.04
C ALA A 273 3.34 -16.73 57.57
N ALA A 274 2.19 -16.13 57.26
CA ALA A 274 1.72 -15.99 55.90
C ALA A 274 2.60 -14.94 55.22
N ASP A 275 3.33 -15.36 54.19
CA ASP A 275 4.11 -14.46 53.37
C ASP A 275 3.17 -13.58 52.51
N HIS A 276 3.08 -12.29 52.86
CA HIS A 276 2.30 -11.28 52.14
C HIS A 276 3.16 -10.48 51.15
N THR A 277 4.45 -10.80 51.03
CA THR A 277 5.34 -10.13 50.06
C THR A 277 4.85 -10.35 48.63
N ASN A 278 4.19 -11.49 48.39
CA ASN A 278 3.58 -11.82 47.12
C ASN A 278 2.07 -12.06 47.24
N PRO A 279 1.23 -11.12 46.75
CA PRO A 279 -0.22 -11.21 46.88
C PRO A 279 -0.80 -12.35 46.03
N PHE A 280 -0.12 -12.76 44.96
CA PHE A 280 -0.53 -13.89 44.11
C PHE A 280 -0.31 -15.23 44.82
N CYS A 281 0.86 -15.43 45.44
CA CYS A 281 1.13 -16.61 46.28
C CYS A 281 0.11 -16.73 47.41
N ARG A 282 -0.19 -15.59 48.08
CA ARG A 282 -1.14 -15.55 49.19
C ARG A 282 -2.54 -15.97 48.76
N LEU A 283 -3.06 -15.42 47.66
CA LEU A 283 -4.39 -15.75 47.16
C LEU A 283 -4.51 -17.20 46.69
N ARG A 284 -3.44 -17.75 46.10
CA ARG A 284 -3.36 -19.17 45.73
C ARG A 284 -3.48 -20.06 46.97
N ASN A 285 -2.70 -19.77 48.01
CA ASN A 285 -2.71 -20.54 49.26
C ASN A 285 -4.06 -20.45 50.01
N CYS A 286 -4.81 -19.37 49.82
CA CYS A 286 -6.14 -19.20 50.41
C CYS A 286 -7.26 -19.89 49.62
N ASN A 287 -6.96 -20.65 48.55
CA ASN A 287 -7.94 -21.27 47.64
C ASN A 287 -8.99 -20.29 47.09
N LYS A 288 -8.67 -18.98 47.04
CA LYS A 288 -9.60 -17.94 46.58
C LYS A 288 -9.57 -17.76 45.07
N ILE A 289 -8.45 -18.09 44.43
CA ILE A 289 -8.31 -18.11 42.98
C ILE A 289 -8.39 -19.56 42.52
N ARG A 290 -9.35 -19.87 41.64
CA ARG A 290 -9.38 -21.16 40.96
C ARG A 290 -8.20 -21.22 39.99
N GLU A 291 -7.57 -22.37 39.88
CA GLU A 291 -6.41 -22.56 38.99
C GLU A 291 -6.76 -22.21 37.52
N GLU A 292 -8.04 -22.39 37.15
CA GLU A 292 -8.63 -21.97 35.87
C GLU A 292 -8.52 -20.46 35.60
N THR A 293 -8.74 -19.59 36.60
CA THR A 293 -8.67 -18.12 36.44
C THR A 293 -7.25 -17.58 36.24
N ILE A 294 -6.23 -18.38 36.53
CA ILE A 294 -4.82 -18.01 36.31
C ILE A 294 -4.44 -18.24 34.84
N ASN A 295 -5.15 -19.15 34.16
CA ASN A 295 -4.89 -19.55 32.77
C ASN A 295 -5.67 -18.73 31.73
N ASP A 296 -6.15 -17.52 32.07
CA ASP A 296 -6.86 -16.61 31.15
C ASP A 296 -5.99 -16.17 29.93
N VAL A 297 -4.73 -16.59 29.84
CA VAL A 297 -3.79 -16.23 28.77
C VAL A 297 -3.49 -17.44 27.89
N ALA A 298 -4.10 -17.48 26.70
CA ALA A 298 -3.95 -18.58 25.74
C ALA A 298 -2.50 -18.78 25.23
N HIS A 299 -1.73 -17.70 25.12
CA HIS A 299 -0.34 -17.70 24.66
C HIS A 299 0.42 -16.45 25.15
N PRO A 300 1.76 -16.46 25.19
CA PRO A 300 2.56 -15.29 25.54
C PRO A 300 2.28 -14.11 24.60
N VAL A 301 2.55 -12.88 25.07
CA VAL A 301 2.31 -11.65 24.27
C VAL A 301 3.13 -11.60 22.99
N ALA A 302 4.24 -12.33 22.93
CA ALA A 302 5.09 -12.43 21.75
C ALA A 302 4.43 -13.18 20.57
N PHE A 303 3.30 -13.85 20.81
CA PHE A 303 2.60 -14.68 19.83
C PHE A 303 1.23 -14.10 19.45
N VAL A 304 0.72 -14.54 18.30
CA VAL A 304 -0.58 -14.18 17.75
C VAL A 304 -1.14 -15.36 16.96
N ASP A 305 -2.44 -15.60 17.07
CA ASP A 305 -3.12 -16.55 16.21
C ASP A 305 -3.29 -15.99 14.79
N VAL A 306 -2.75 -16.71 13.81
CA VAL A 306 -2.85 -16.38 12.40
C VAL A 306 -3.40 -17.60 11.69
N TYR A 307 -4.63 -17.50 11.18
CA TYR A 307 -5.33 -18.59 10.49
C TYR A 307 -5.36 -19.92 11.26
N GLY A 308 -5.50 -19.86 12.59
CA GLY A 308 -5.53 -21.03 13.48
C GLY A 308 -4.16 -21.59 13.84
N VAL A 309 -3.08 -20.89 13.50
CA VAL A 309 -1.71 -21.22 13.93
C VAL A 309 -1.17 -20.08 14.77
N THR A 310 -0.78 -20.38 16.01
CA THR A 310 -0.23 -19.39 16.93
C THR A 310 1.28 -19.21 16.69
N ILE A 311 1.65 -18.11 16.02
CA ILE A 311 3.02 -17.83 15.58
C ILE A 311 3.57 -16.57 16.25
N SER A 312 4.89 -16.38 16.23
CA SER A 312 5.48 -15.16 16.79
C SER A 312 5.05 -13.90 16.00
N LEU A 313 4.94 -12.76 16.68
CA LEU A 313 4.59 -11.48 16.03
C LEU A 313 5.65 -11.03 15.01
N ILE A 314 6.93 -11.38 15.23
CA ILE A 314 8.00 -11.14 14.25
C ILE A 314 7.85 -12.02 13.01
N ALA A 315 7.37 -13.26 13.16
CA ALA A 315 7.03 -14.10 12.03
C ALA A 315 5.83 -13.60 11.24
N LYS A 316 4.75 -13.20 11.94
CA LYS A 316 3.61 -12.55 11.29
C LYS A 316 4.08 -11.35 10.47
N HIS A 317 4.92 -10.48 11.05
CA HIS A 317 5.49 -9.35 10.33
C HIS A 317 6.28 -9.77 9.08
N LYS A 318 7.07 -10.85 9.16
CA LYS A 318 7.82 -11.37 8.02
C LYS A 318 6.91 -11.91 6.91
N ILE A 319 5.82 -12.60 7.27
CA ILE A 319 4.79 -13.06 6.32
C ILE A 319 4.08 -11.87 5.68
N ASP A 320 3.76 -10.83 6.44
CA ASP A 320 3.17 -9.59 5.93
C ASP A 320 4.11 -8.94 4.90
N VAL A 321 5.41 -8.86 5.19
CA VAL A 321 6.43 -8.33 4.26
C VAL A 321 6.53 -9.16 2.97
N PHE A 322 6.52 -10.49 3.07
CA PHE A 322 6.50 -11.37 1.89
C PHE A 322 5.23 -11.14 1.05
N SER A 323 4.08 -11.06 1.71
CA SER A 323 2.79 -10.84 1.07
C SER A 323 2.73 -9.48 0.36
N GLU A 324 3.16 -8.42 1.03
CA GLU A 324 3.19 -7.06 0.47
C GLU A 324 4.15 -6.93 -0.71
N GLY A 325 5.36 -7.49 -0.59
CA GLY A 325 6.34 -7.50 -1.67
C GLY A 325 5.81 -8.23 -2.91
N PHE A 326 5.27 -9.44 -2.72
CA PHE A 326 4.64 -10.19 -3.80
C PHE A 326 3.49 -9.42 -4.46
N ILE A 327 2.58 -8.86 -3.66
CA ILE A 327 1.44 -8.09 -4.16
C ILE A 327 1.91 -6.86 -4.94
N HIS A 328 2.96 -6.17 -4.48
CA HIS A 328 3.52 -5.02 -5.17
C HIS A 328 4.08 -5.40 -6.54
N ASP A 329 4.95 -6.41 -6.58
CA ASP A 329 5.59 -6.88 -7.81
C ASP A 329 4.56 -7.42 -8.80
N PHE A 330 3.57 -8.16 -8.30
CA PHE A 330 2.45 -8.64 -9.09
C PHE A 330 1.64 -7.49 -9.69
N CYS A 331 1.20 -6.53 -8.86
CA CYS A 331 0.46 -5.36 -9.33
C CYS A 331 1.22 -4.60 -10.41
N ASN A 332 2.54 -4.42 -10.25
CA ASN A 332 3.37 -3.73 -11.23
C ASN A 332 3.42 -4.48 -12.58
N SER A 333 3.60 -5.81 -12.54
CA SER A 333 3.60 -6.63 -13.75
C SER A 333 2.25 -6.60 -14.46
N LEU A 334 1.15 -6.70 -13.71
CA LEU A 334 -0.19 -6.75 -14.26
C LEU A 334 -0.65 -5.38 -14.76
N LYS A 335 -0.20 -4.29 -14.15
CA LYS A 335 -0.52 -2.91 -14.56
C LYS A 335 -0.23 -2.66 -16.04
N VAL A 336 0.86 -3.19 -16.58
CA VAL A 336 1.20 -3.07 -18.02
C VAL A 336 0.19 -3.81 -18.88
N ILE A 337 -0.15 -5.04 -18.51
CA ILE A 337 -1.13 -5.88 -19.22
C ILE A 337 -2.53 -5.25 -19.20
N LEU A 338 -2.96 -4.74 -18.04
CA LEU A 338 -4.24 -4.05 -17.87
C LEU A 338 -4.30 -2.78 -18.71
N HIS A 339 -3.25 -1.96 -18.65
CA HIS A 339 -3.16 -0.77 -19.46
C HIS A 339 -3.34 -1.10 -20.95
N ASP A 340 -2.64 -2.11 -21.46
CA ASP A 340 -2.72 -2.50 -22.87
C ASP A 340 -4.10 -3.06 -23.25
N LYS A 341 -4.72 -3.88 -22.39
CA LYS A 341 -6.08 -4.40 -22.63
C LYS A 341 -7.12 -3.28 -22.63
N ILE A 342 -7.11 -2.42 -21.60
CA ILE A 342 -8.05 -1.30 -21.49
C ILE A 342 -7.82 -0.30 -22.63
N MET A 343 -6.57 -0.04 -23.02
CA MET A 343 -6.24 0.80 -24.16
C MET A 343 -6.81 0.19 -25.45
N LYS A 344 -6.68 -1.12 -25.68
CA LYS A 344 -7.28 -1.81 -26.83
C LYS A 344 -8.80 -1.65 -26.84
N ILE A 345 -9.48 -1.86 -25.71
CA ILE A 345 -10.93 -1.65 -25.61
C ILE A 345 -11.28 -0.20 -25.94
N SER A 346 -10.57 0.77 -25.35
CA SER A 346 -10.81 2.18 -25.63
C SER A 346 -10.63 2.54 -27.10
N ASN A 347 -9.70 1.89 -27.81
CA ASN A 347 -9.39 2.20 -29.20
C ASN A 347 -10.24 1.43 -30.21
N HIS A 348 -10.74 0.25 -29.84
CA HIS A 348 -11.40 -0.70 -30.75
C HIS A 348 -12.83 -1.06 -30.36
N SER A 349 -13.33 -0.59 -29.21
CA SER A 349 -14.73 -0.78 -28.84
C SER A 349 -15.65 -0.31 -29.96
N SER A 350 -16.63 -1.15 -30.28
CA SER A 350 -17.50 -0.96 -31.43
C SER A 350 -18.33 0.33 -31.28
N TYR A 351 -19.38 0.25 -30.48
CA TYR A 351 -20.30 1.34 -30.17
C TYR A 351 -20.58 1.45 -28.67
N ASP A 352 -20.25 0.44 -27.88
CA ASP A 352 -20.62 0.35 -26.47
C ASP A 352 -19.39 0.05 -25.60
N TYR A 353 -18.46 1.00 -25.55
CA TYR A 353 -17.28 0.89 -24.69
C TYR A 353 -17.64 0.72 -23.21
N ASP A 354 -18.81 1.22 -22.79
CA ASP A 354 -19.28 1.04 -21.43
C ASP A 354 -19.56 -0.45 -21.17
N ASN A 355 -20.25 -1.12 -22.11
CA ASN A 355 -20.44 -2.56 -22.06
C ASN A 355 -19.11 -3.34 -22.23
N ASP A 356 -18.22 -2.92 -23.13
CA ASP A 356 -16.94 -3.62 -23.33
C ASP A 356 -16.03 -3.51 -22.10
N PHE A 357 -15.96 -2.34 -21.44
CA PHE A 357 -15.26 -2.18 -20.17
C PHE A 357 -15.91 -2.99 -19.06
N LYS A 358 -17.24 -3.08 -19.05
CA LYS A 358 -17.97 -3.90 -18.10
C LYS A 358 -17.67 -5.39 -18.29
N VAL A 359 -17.72 -5.90 -19.52
CA VAL A 359 -17.36 -7.29 -19.85
C VAL A 359 -15.91 -7.57 -19.43
N PHE A 360 -14.99 -6.65 -19.71
CA PHE A 360 -13.62 -6.78 -19.26
C PHE A 360 -13.50 -6.83 -17.74
N SER A 361 -14.15 -5.93 -17.02
CA SER A 361 -14.07 -5.86 -15.55
C SER A 361 -14.74 -7.05 -14.86
N ASP A 362 -15.91 -7.46 -15.34
CA ASP A 362 -16.74 -8.49 -14.70
C ASP A 362 -16.30 -9.92 -15.06
N VAL A 363 -15.71 -10.14 -16.24
CA VAL A 363 -15.41 -11.47 -16.79
C VAL A 363 -13.93 -11.68 -17.05
N GLU A 364 -13.31 -10.84 -17.89
CA GLU A 364 -11.92 -11.08 -18.31
C GLU A 364 -10.90 -10.81 -17.20
N LEU A 365 -11.12 -9.78 -16.39
CA LEU A 365 -10.20 -9.35 -15.36
C LEU A 365 -10.04 -10.39 -14.24
N PRO A 366 -11.12 -10.97 -13.67
CA PRO A 366 -10.98 -12.06 -12.69
C PRO A 366 -10.18 -13.25 -13.23
N LEU A 367 -10.44 -13.68 -14.47
CA LEU A 367 -9.72 -14.79 -15.12
C LEU A 367 -8.24 -14.46 -15.30
N LEU A 368 -7.94 -13.24 -15.74
CA LEU A 368 -6.57 -12.77 -15.91
C LEU A 368 -5.80 -12.72 -14.57
N ILE A 369 -6.47 -12.26 -13.50
CA ILE A 369 -5.89 -12.23 -12.14
C ILE A 369 -5.60 -13.65 -11.67
N GLU A 370 -6.57 -14.56 -11.80
CA GLU A 370 -6.44 -15.96 -11.36
C GLU A 370 -5.32 -16.70 -12.09
N GLU A 371 -5.29 -16.63 -13.43
CA GLU A 371 -4.25 -17.25 -14.26
C GLU A 371 -2.86 -16.72 -13.91
N SER A 372 -2.73 -15.39 -13.82
CA SER A 372 -1.45 -14.75 -13.50
C SER A 372 -1.00 -15.08 -12.08
N PHE A 373 -1.94 -15.11 -11.12
CA PHE A 373 -1.67 -15.43 -9.71
C PHE A 373 -1.18 -16.86 -9.55
N ASN A 374 -1.88 -17.83 -10.13
CA ASN A 374 -1.50 -19.24 -10.06
C ASN A 374 -0.11 -19.50 -10.63
N LYS A 375 0.29 -18.75 -11.67
CA LYS A 375 1.64 -18.81 -12.23
C LYS A 375 2.70 -18.21 -11.29
N ALA A 376 2.41 -17.04 -10.70
CA ALA A 376 3.36 -16.30 -9.88
C ALA A 376 3.50 -16.86 -8.45
N ILE A 377 2.43 -17.44 -7.89
CA ILE A 377 2.40 -17.87 -6.48
C ILE A 377 3.35 -19.03 -6.18
N VAL A 378 3.76 -19.80 -7.19
CA VAL A 378 4.68 -20.93 -7.05
C VAL A 378 6.03 -20.47 -6.45
N SER A 379 6.57 -19.33 -6.88
CA SER A 379 7.83 -18.82 -6.34
C SER A 379 7.69 -18.40 -4.87
N LEU A 380 6.62 -17.68 -4.55
CA LEU A 380 6.33 -17.27 -3.18
C LEU A 380 6.09 -18.48 -2.26
N GLN A 381 5.43 -19.52 -2.76
CA GLN A 381 5.17 -20.74 -2.00
C GLN A 381 6.46 -21.44 -1.58
N CYS A 382 7.47 -21.49 -2.45
CA CYS A 382 8.79 -22.02 -2.10
C CYS A 382 9.45 -21.20 -0.98
N ASP A 383 9.45 -19.87 -1.09
CA ASP A 383 10.04 -18.98 -0.10
C ASP A 383 9.32 -19.06 1.24
N LEU A 384 7.98 -19.08 1.23
CA LEU A 384 7.15 -19.28 2.41
C LEU A 384 7.41 -20.65 3.04
N SER A 385 7.50 -21.72 2.25
CA SER A 385 7.77 -23.07 2.79
C SER A 385 9.13 -23.13 3.48
N ASN A 386 10.16 -22.53 2.87
CA ASN A 386 11.51 -22.47 3.45
C ASN A 386 11.55 -21.63 4.74
N PHE A 387 10.77 -20.56 4.79
CA PHE A 387 10.61 -19.72 5.96
C PHE A 387 9.86 -20.43 7.10
N LEU A 388 8.72 -21.05 6.80
CA LEU A 388 7.86 -21.72 7.79
C LEU A 388 8.54 -22.90 8.48
N ARG A 389 9.51 -23.55 7.82
CA ARG A 389 10.35 -24.60 8.43
C ARG A 389 11.22 -24.08 9.60
N GLN A 390 11.49 -22.78 9.64
CA GLN A 390 12.32 -22.14 10.66
C GLN A 390 11.48 -21.45 11.75
N LEU A 391 10.16 -21.55 11.66
CA LEU A 391 9.24 -20.77 12.46
C LEU A 391 9.08 -21.33 13.88
N ALA A 392 9.16 -20.46 14.89
CA ALA A 392 8.68 -20.79 16.22
C ALA A 392 7.15 -20.79 16.27
N VAL A 393 6.55 -21.98 16.45
CA VAL A 393 5.11 -22.11 16.67
C VAL A 393 4.83 -22.38 18.14
N TRP A 394 3.89 -21.61 18.69
CA TRP A 394 3.36 -21.84 20.03
C TRP A 394 2.26 -22.90 19.97
N ALA A 395 2.60 -24.12 20.38
CA ALA A 395 1.62 -25.17 20.63
C ALA A 395 1.66 -25.48 22.13
N PRO A 396 0.64 -25.14 22.91
CA PRO A 396 0.60 -25.60 24.30
C PRO A 396 0.57 -27.13 24.31
N PRO A 397 1.27 -27.78 25.26
CA PRO A 397 1.22 -29.24 25.39
C PRO A 397 -0.23 -29.68 25.65
N GLY A 398 -0.66 -30.74 24.98
CA GLY A 398 -1.94 -31.40 25.23
C GLY A 398 -2.01 -31.99 26.64
N VAL A 399 -3.17 -32.56 26.99
CA VAL A 399 -3.38 -33.25 28.28
C VAL A 399 -2.40 -34.42 28.48
N ASP A 400 -1.97 -35.03 27.37
CA ASP A 400 -0.99 -36.12 27.30
C ASP A 400 0.47 -35.63 27.25
N GLY A 401 0.69 -34.31 27.29
CA GLY A 401 2.01 -33.69 27.12
C GLY A 401 2.53 -33.68 25.69
N SER A 402 1.76 -34.15 24.71
CA SER A 402 2.17 -34.11 23.30
C SER A 402 1.87 -32.74 22.68
N PHE A 403 2.77 -32.26 21.82
CA PHE A 403 2.54 -31.04 21.05
C PHE A 403 1.64 -31.36 19.86
N ARG A 404 0.59 -30.57 19.64
CA ARG A 404 -0.24 -30.69 18.42
C ARG A 404 0.61 -30.38 17.19
N GLU A 405 0.65 -31.31 16.25
CA GLU A 405 1.31 -31.10 14.96
C GLU A 405 0.56 -30.00 14.18
N VAL A 406 1.32 -29.07 13.62
CA VAL A 406 0.79 -27.93 12.88
C VAL A 406 0.76 -28.30 11.41
N ASP A 407 -0.43 -28.25 10.80
CA ASP A 407 -0.57 -28.45 9.36
C ASP A 407 -0.12 -27.19 8.60
N PHE A 408 1.19 -27.12 8.33
CA PHE A 408 1.77 -26.01 7.57
C PHE A 408 1.26 -25.94 6.12
N SER A 409 0.79 -27.05 5.55
CA SER A 409 0.21 -27.05 4.21
C SER A 409 -1.09 -26.24 4.20
N LYS A 410 -1.99 -26.52 5.15
CA LYS A 410 -3.22 -25.74 5.33
C LYS A 410 -2.91 -24.28 5.67
N PHE A 411 -1.89 -24.02 6.48
CA PHE A 411 -1.48 -22.66 6.81
C PHE A 411 -1.00 -21.86 5.59
N ILE A 412 -0.19 -22.48 4.71
CA ILE A 412 0.24 -21.89 3.44
C ILE A 412 -0.95 -21.58 2.55
N GLU A 413 -1.91 -22.49 2.42
CA GLU A 413 -3.12 -22.25 1.61
C GLU A 413 -3.97 -21.10 2.17
N ASN A 414 -4.07 -20.97 3.49
CA ASN A 414 -4.73 -19.82 4.11
C ASN A 414 -4.02 -18.49 3.80
N ILE A 415 -2.67 -18.47 3.87
CA ILE A 415 -1.87 -17.31 3.47
C ILE A 415 -2.09 -16.98 1.99
N LYS A 416 -2.05 -17.98 1.11
CA LYS A 416 -2.28 -17.80 -0.35
C LYS A 416 -3.66 -17.21 -0.62
N SER A 417 -4.70 -17.73 0.04
CA SER A 417 -6.07 -17.21 -0.08
C SER A 417 -6.17 -15.75 0.38
N ALA A 418 -5.52 -15.39 1.50
CA ALA A 418 -5.50 -14.02 1.99
C ALA A 418 -4.78 -13.06 1.03
N ILE A 419 -3.61 -13.47 0.51
CA ILE A 419 -2.86 -12.73 -0.51
C ILE A 419 -3.71 -12.53 -1.75
N TYR A 420 -4.33 -13.59 -2.27
CA TYR A 420 -5.20 -13.53 -3.44
C TYR A 420 -6.36 -12.54 -3.25
N SER A 421 -7.02 -12.57 -2.09
CA SER A 421 -8.12 -11.68 -1.75
C SER A 421 -7.70 -10.21 -1.76
N LEU A 422 -6.58 -9.90 -1.11
CA LEU A 422 -6.03 -8.54 -1.08
C LEU A 422 -5.56 -8.07 -2.46
N LEU A 423 -4.93 -8.96 -3.20
CA LEU A 423 -4.45 -8.71 -4.55
C LEU A 423 -5.60 -8.37 -5.50
N LYS A 424 -6.67 -9.17 -5.48
CA LYS A 424 -7.87 -8.96 -6.29
C LYS A 424 -8.44 -7.56 -6.08
N VAL A 425 -8.59 -7.12 -4.82
CA VAL A 425 -9.08 -5.77 -4.49
C VAL A 425 -8.18 -4.68 -5.08
N LYS A 426 -6.85 -4.80 -4.90
CA LYS A 426 -5.90 -3.80 -5.42
C LYS A 426 -5.89 -3.74 -6.95
N VAL A 427 -5.90 -4.90 -7.61
CA VAL A 427 -5.90 -4.98 -9.07
C VAL A 427 -7.19 -4.40 -9.66
N CYS A 428 -8.36 -4.74 -9.09
CA CYS A 428 -9.63 -4.15 -9.51
C CYS A 428 -9.59 -2.62 -9.38
N SER A 429 -9.07 -2.08 -8.27
CA SER A 429 -8.91 -0.63 -8.09
C SER A 429 -7.99 0.02 -9.16
N ILE A 430 -6.88 -0.64 -9.52
CA ILE A 430 -6.01 -0.17 -10.62
C ILE A 430 -6.75 -0.18 -11.96
N SER A 431 -7.49 -1.26 -12.25
CA SER A 431 -8.30 -1.38 -13.46
C SER A 431 -9.36 -0.29 -13.55
N ASP A 432 -10.13 -0.07 -12.48
CA ASP A 432 -11.16 0.97 -12.40
C ASP A 432 -10.58 2.36 -12.61
N SER A 433 -9.39 2.64 -12.06
CA SER A 433 -8.68 3.90 -12.30
C SER A 433 -8.38 4.10 -13.78
N PHE A 434 -7.88 3.07 -14.47
CA PHE A 434 -7.63 3.13 -15.90
C PHE A 434 -8.93 3.27 -16.71
N ILE A 435 -9.97 2.48 -16.43
CA ILE A 435 -11.27 2.56 -17.09
C ILE A 435 -11.84 3.98 -16.95
N ASN A 436 -11.78 4.57 -15.76
CA ASN A 436 -12.24 5.95 -15.52
C ASN A 436 -11.45 6.97 -16.33
N ILE A 437 -10.12 6.84 -16.42
CA ILE A 437 -9.27 7.71 -17.25
C ILE A 437 -9.70 7.64 -18.72
N TYR A 438 -9.87 6.44 -19.26
CA TYR A 438 -10.25 6.26 -20.67
C TYR A 438 -11.69 6.67 -20.95
N THR A 439 -12.62 6.36 -20.05
CA THR A 439 -14.02 6.79 -20.12
C THR A 439 -14.13 8.31 -20.14
N ASN A 440 -13.39 9.01 -19.27
CA ASN A 440 -13.34 10.48 -19.26
C ASN A 440 -12.74 11.03 -20.56
N LYS A 441 -11.66 10.43 -21.08
CA LYS A 441 -11.09 10.83 -22.37
C LYS A 441 -12.10 10.69 -23.52
N ILE A 442 -12.83 9.57 -23.56
CA ILE A 442 -13.87 9.32 -24.56
C ILE A 442 -14.99 10.35 -24.39
N ASN A 443 -15.56 10.48 -23.18
CA ASN A 443 -16.64 11.41 -22.91
C ASN A 443 -16.28 12.87 -23.24
N ASN A 444 -15.06 13.30 -22.95
CA ASN A 444 -14.56 14.62 -23.31
C ASN A 444 -14.44 14.81 -24.83
N PHE A 445 -14.04 13.78 -25.56
CA PHE A 445 -14.06 13.82 -27.03
C PHE A 445 -15.50 13.90 -27.55
N LEU A 446 -16.40 13.05 -27.04
CA LEU A 446 -17.79 13.00 -27.49
C LEU A 446 -18.54 14.30 -27.16
N SER A 447 -18.28 14.94 -26.01
CA SER A 447 -18.92 16.21 -25.63
C SER A 447 -18.51 17.37 -26.55
N ARG A 448 -17.22 17.45 -26.92
CA ARG A 448 -16.71 18.42 -27.91
C ARG A 448 -17.32 18.20 -29.29
N MET A 449 -17.65 16.96 -29.64
CA MET A 449 -18.29 16.63 -30.91
C MET A 449 -19.80 16.88 -30.88
N LYS A 450 -20.46 16.72 -29.73
CA LYS A 450 -21.90 16.99 -29.61
C LYS A 450 -22.26 18.46 -29.88
N SER A 451 -21.39 19.41 -29.55
CA SER A 451 -21.62 20.83 -29.86
C SER A 451 -21.43 21.15 -31.34
N LYS A 452 -20.61 20.36 -32.06
CA LYS A 452 -20.37 20.46 -33.50
C LYS A 452 -21.40 19.58 -34.23
N VAL A 453 -22.63 20.11 -34.35
CA VAL A 453 -23.86 19.58 -34.97
C VAL A 453 -23.64 18.60 -36.14
N SER A 454 -24.60 17.67 -36.38
CA SER A 454 -24.63 16.62 -37.42
C SER A 454 -24.12 16.99 -38.82
N THR A 455 -24.16 18.27 -39.19
CA THR A 455 -23.58 18.78 -40.44
C THR A 455 -22.08 18.50 -40.52
N TYR A 456 -21.33 18.58 -39.42
CA TYR A 456 -19.89 18.28 -39.40
C TYR A 456 -19.56 16.88 -39.92
N MET A 457 -20.33 15.86 -39.50
CA MET A 457 -20.09 14.48 -39.92
C MET A 457 -20.44 14.29 -41.40
N ILE A 458 -21.51 14.94 -41.87
CA ILE A 458 -21.90 14.92 -43.30
C ILE A 458 -20.85 15.64 -44.15
N ASP A 459 -20.36 16.79 -43.71
CA ASP A 459 -19.36 17.57 -44.45
C ASP A 459 -18.03 16.81 -44.53
N ARG A 460 -17.61 16.22 -43.42
CA ARG A 460 -16.34 15.49 -43.31
C ARG A 460 -16.38 14.14 -44.01
N TRP A 461 -17.44 13.36 -43.81
CA TRP A 461 -17.53 11.95 -44.24
C TRP A 461 -18.53 11.71 -45.37
N GLY A 462 -19.33 12.69 -45.76
CA GLY A 462 -20.38 12.55 -46.79
C GLY A 462 -21.61 11.78 -46.32
N VAL A 463 -21.61 11.26 -45.10
CA VAL A 463 -22.67 10.44 -44.53
C VAL A 463 -22.82 10.87 -43.07
N ASN A 464 -24.07 10.88 -42.57
CA ASN A 464 -24.34 11.21 -41.17
C ASN A 464 -23.96 10.05 -40.25
N LEU A 465 -22.67 9.91 -39.98
CA LEU A 465 -22.13 8.86 -39.10
C LEU A 465 -22.25 9.28 -37.64
N HIS A 466 -22.32 8.30 -36.74
CA HIS A 466 -22.24 8.56 -35.31
C HIS A 466 -20.88 9.16 -34.94
N HIS A 467 -20.85 10.11 -34.01
CA HIS A 467 -19.63 10.80 -33.56
C HIS A 467 -18.52 9.86 -33.03
N LYS A 468 -18.88 8.66 -32.53
CA LYS A 468 -17.90 7.60 -32.18
C LYS A 468 -17.05 7.13 -33.37
N PHE A 469 -17.56 7.25 -34.60
CA PHE A 469 -16.78 6.91 -35.80
C PHE A 469 -15.50 7.74 -35.91
N ASP A 470 -15.59 9.06 -35.69
CA ASP A 470 -14.44 9.95 -35.81
C ASP A 470 -13.43 9.74 -34.66
N TYR A 471 -13.93 9.36 -33.48
CA TYR A 471 -13.09 8.92 -32.36
C TYR A 471 -12.28 7.68 -32.73
N ASN A 472 -12.95 6.62 -33.20
CA ASN A 472 -12.33 5.35 -33.58
C ASN A 472 -11.36 5.53 -34.76
N TYR A 473 -11.75 6.32 -35.78
CA TYR A 473 -10.85 6.71 -36.87
C TYR A 473 -9.59 7.36 -36.33
N SER A 474 -9.73 8.38 -35.48
CA SER A 474 -8.59 9.11 -34.92
C SER A 474 -7.72 8.21 -34.04
N SER A 475 -8.33 7.27 -33.31
CA SER A 475 -7.62 6.30 -32.48
C SER A 475 -6.76 5.35 -33.32
N ILE A 476 -7.33 4.79 -34.40
CA ILE A 476 -6.59 3.95 -35.35
C ILE A 476 -5.40 4.74 -35.94
N ARG A 477 -5.61 5.98 -36.40
CA ARG A 477 -4.52 6.83 -36.90
C ARG A 477 -3.41 7.03 -35.87
N LYS A 478 -3.77 7.27 -34.60
CA LYS A 478 -2.83 7.45 -33.49
C LYS A 478 -2.01 6.19 -33.18
N LYS A 479 -2.59 5.00 -33.38
CA LYS A 479 -1.89 3.71 -33.22
C LYS A 479 -0.75 3.55 -34.23
N PHE A 480 -0.99 3.88 -35.50
CA PHE A 480 -0.03 3.64 -36.59
C PHE A 480 0.98 4.78 -36.79
N SER A 481 0.61 6.02 -36.48
CA SER A 481 1.46 7.20 -36.71
C SER A 481 2.86 7.13 -36.05
N PRO A 482 3.02 6.73 -34.77
CA PRO A 482 4.34 6.61 -34.14
C PRO A 482 5.25 5.59 -34.81
N MET A 483 4.68 4.47 -35.27
CA MET A 483 5.42 3.40 -35.96
C MET A 483 5.98 3.92 -37.29
N CYS A 484 5.11 4.57 -38.08
CA CYS A 484 5.52 5.25 -39.30
C CYS A 484 6.59 6.30 -39.02
N LYS A 485 6.46 7.08 -37.92
CA LYS A 485 7.33 8.22 -37.62
C LYS A 485 8.75 7.74 -37.34
N SER A 486 8.89 6.70 -36.53
CA SER A 486 10.18 6.09 -36.22
C SER A 486 10.92 5.63 -37.49
N ILE A 487 10.22 4.91 -38.38
CA ILE A 487 10.80 4.35 -39.61
C ILE A 487 11.19 5.47 -40.59
N VAL A 488 10.28 6.42 -40.83
CA VAL A 488 10.51 7.52 -41.78
C VAL A 488 11.62 8.45 -41.28
N ASN A 489 11.60 8.84 -40.00
CA ASN A 489 12.64 9.69 -39.41
C ASN A 489 14.01 9.02 -39.49
N LYS A 490 14.10 7.72 -39.16
CA LYS A 490 15.36 6.96 -39.30
C LYS A 490 15.88 7.02 -40.72
N LYS A 491 15.04 6.74 -41.73
CA LYS A 491 15.46 6.79 -43.13
C LYS A 491 15.92 8.19 -43.54
N PHE A 492 15.18 9.22 -43.18
CA PHE A 492 15.52 10.58 -43.56
C PHE A 492 16.86 11.02 -42.94
N ARG A 493 17.14 10.62 -41.70
CA ARG A 493 18.46 10.83 -41.08
C ARG A 493 19.58 10.15 -41.86
N GLU A 494 19.41 8.88 -42.22
CA GLU A 494 20.39 8.15 -43.04
C GLU A 494 20.65 8.84 -44.39
N MET A 495 19.59 9.37 -45.01
CA MET A 495 19.72 10.08 -46.29
C MET A 495 20.54 11.37 -46.14
N ILE A 496 20.25 12.19 -45.12
CA ILE A 496 21.02 13.43 -44.88
C ILE A 496 22.49 13.12 -44.60
N LEU A 497 22.77 12.10 -43.77
CA LEU A 497 24.14 11.65 -43.50
C LEU A 497 24.85 11.12 -44.75
N GLY A 498 24.10 10.53 -45.69
CA GLY A 498 24.59 10.09 -46.99
C GLY A 498 24.79 11.21 -48.02
N GLY A 499 24.73 12.49 -47.61
CA GLY A 499 24.93 13.65 -48.49
C GLY A 499 23.68 14.13 -49.20
N PHE A 500 22.49 13.64 -48.83
CA PHE A 500 21.24 14.20 -49.35
C PHE A 500 21.03 15.61 -48.79
N SER A 501 20.75 16.58 -49.66
CA SER A 501 20.65 17.98 -49.25
C SER A 501 19.47 18.20 -48.29
N ALA A 502 19.73 18.87 -47.16
CA ALA A 502 18.72 19.31 -46.19
C ALA A 502 17.92 20.53 -46.72
N SER A 503 17.36 20.41 -47.92
CA SER A 503 16.66 21.48 -48.62
C SER A 503 15.20 21.62 -48.17
N GLU A 504 14.58 22.75 -48.52
CA GLU A 504 13.16 22.99 -48.26
C GLU A 504 12.26 21.92 -48.87
N TRP A 505 11.16 21.60 -48.17
CA TRP A 505 10.22 20.54 -48.52
C TRP A 505 9.74 20.57 -49.99
N LYS A 506 9.47 21.76 -50.54
CA LYS A 506 9.00 21.91 -51.94
C LYS A 506 9.95 21.28 -52.96
N TYR A 507 11.26 21.25 -52.68
CA TYR A 507 12.28 20.74 -53.61
C TYR A 507 12.52 19.24 -53.48
N VAL A 508 12.24 18.66 -52.31
CA VAL A 508 12.58 17.26 -52.00
C VAL A 508 11.36 16.35 -51.93
N SER A 509 10.15 16.90 -51.76
CA SER A 509 8.91 16.13 -51.53
C SER A 509 8.63 15.06 -52.59
N SER A 510 8.87 15.35 -53.88
CA SER A 510 8.63 14.42 -54.99
C SER A 510 9.51 13.17 -54.92
N LYS A 511 10.70 13.26 -54.30
CA LYS A 511 11.62 12.14 -54.09
C LYS A 511 11.35 11.43 -52.76
N LEU A 512 11.06 12.19 -51.70
CA LEU A 512 10.88 11.64 -50.35
C LEU A 512 9.55 10.90 -50.18
N LEU A 513 8.47 11.35 -50.81
CA LEU A 513 7.15 10.73 -50.65
C LEU A 513 7.12 9.26 -51.14
N PRO A 514 7.62 8.91 -52.34
CA PRO A 514 7.67 7.51 -52.78
C PRO A 514 8.55 6.63 -51.87
N ILE A 515 9.65 7.17 -51.36
CA ILE A 515 10.55 6.46 -50.45
C ILE A 515 9.83 6.15 -49.14
N ALA A 516 9.23 7.17 -48.51
CA ALA A 516 8.47 7.01 -47.27
C ALA A 516 7.32 6.02 -47.46
N MET A 517 6.54 6.14 -48.53
CA MET A 517 5.41 5.25 -48.82
C MET A 517 5.87 3.80 -48.98
N LYS A 518 6.97 3.56 -49.71
CA LYS A 518 7.53 2.22 -49.88
C LYS A 518 7.91 1.61 -48.53
N LEU A 519 8.54 2.40 -47.65
CA LEU A 519 9.00 1.95 -46.34
C LEU A 519 7.86 1.58 -45.38
N VAL A 520 6.79 2.38 -45.37
CA VAL A 520 5.66 2.15 -44.44
C VAL A 520 4.51 1.37 -45.08
N SER A 521 4.64 0.92 -46.33
CA SER A 521 3.56 0.27 -47.09
C SER A 521 2.89 -0.90 -46.34
N GLY A 522 3.66 -1.72 -45.62
CA GLY A 522 3.11 -2.81 -44.80
C GLY A 522 2.28 -2.30 -43.61
N ILE A 523 2.76 -1.27 -42.91
CA ILE A 523 2.05 -0.63 -41.79
C ILE A 523 0.76 0.03 -42.28
N TYR A 524 0.86 0.72 -43.43
CA TYR A 524 -0.26 1.41 -44.05
C TYR A 524 -1.34 0.46 -44.55
N LYS A 525 -0.94 -0.73 -45.03
CA LYS A 525 -1.87 -1.80 -45.37
C LYS A 525 -2.65 -2.26 -44.13
N ASN A 526 -1.96 -2.53 -43.02
CA ASN A 526 -2.60 -2.94 -41.77
C ASN A 526 -3.55 -1.84 -41.24
N GLU A 527 -3.13 -0.58 -41.32
CA GLU A 527 -3.97 0.57 -40.97
C GLU A 527 -5.23 0.65 -41.84
N TYR A 528 -5.08 0.43 -43.15
CA TYR A 528 -6.20 0.40 -44.07
C TYR A 528 -7.17 -0.75 -43.78
N ASP A 529 -6.65 -1.93 -43.47
CA ASP A 529 -7.45 -3.10 -43.13
C ASP A 529 -8.28 -2.85 -41.85
N GLU A 530 -7.69 -2.25 -40.80
CA GLU A 530 -8.42 -1.85 -39.59
C GLU A 530 -9.48 -0.77 -39.86
N LEU A 531 -9.18 0.21 -40.72
CA LEU A 531 -10.15 1.24 -41.10
C LEU A 531 -11.29 0.69 -41.96
N LYS A 532 -11.02 -0.31 -42.80
CA LYS A 532 -12.04 -1.03 -43.58
C LYS A 532 -12.96 -1.83 -42.68
N GLU A 533 -12.41 -2.47 -41.65
CA GLU A 533 -13.20 -3.15 -40.62
C GLU A 533 -14.07 -2.15 -39.84
N LEU A 534 -13.50 -1.00 -39.43
CA LEU A 534 -14.26 0.08 -38.79
C LEU A 534 -15.46 0.51 -39.65
N VAL A 535 -15.25 0.75 -40.96
CA VAL A 535 -16.34 1.10 -41.89
C VAL A 535 -17.41 0.01 -41.95
N SER A 536 -17.01 -1.26 -41.97
CA SER A 536 -17.92 -2.40 -42.07
C SER A 536 -18.85 -2.53 -40.86
N ASN A 537 -18.37 -2.12 -39.68
CA ASN A 537 -19.10 -2.14 -38.42
C ASN A 537 -19.89 -0.85 -38.17
N THR A 538 -19.76 0.16 -39.04
CA THR A 538 -20.32 1.49 -38.80
C THR A 538 -21.83 1.59 -39.11
N HIS A 539 -22.53 2.44 -38.35
CA HIS A 539 -23.94 2.78 -38.49
C HIS A 539 -24.15 4.24 -38.92
N VAL A 540 -25.17 4.46 -39.75
CA VAL A 540 -25.72 5.78 -40.09
C VAL A 540 -26.73 6.19 -39.04
N VAL A 541 -26.68 7.45 -38.64
CA VAL A 541 -27.68 8.08 -37.78
C VAL A 541 -28.75 8.72 -38.66
N LYS A 542 -29.98 8.22 -38.60
CA LYS A 542 -31.13 8.83 -39.28
C LYS A 542 -31.57 10.11 -38.55
N ARG A 543 -32.42 10.91 -39.19
CA ARG A 543 -32.95 12.16 -38.61
C ARG A 543 -33.75 11.96 -37.32
N ASP A 544 -34.36 10.78 -37.17
CA ASP A 544 -35.09 10.34 -35.98
C ASP A 544 -34.16 9.83 -34.86
N GLY A 545 -32.84 9.85 -35.07
CA GLY A 545 -31.84 9.34 -34.13
C GLY A 545 -31.64 7.82 -34.19
N THR A 546 -32.37 7.10 -35.05
CA THR A 546 -32.20 5.65 -35.18
C THR A 546 -30.90 5.29 -35.89
N PHE A 547 -30.29 4.19 -35.46
CA PHE A 547 -29.07 3.64 -36.03
C PHE A 547 -29.40 2.60 -37.09
N VAL A 548 -28.88 2.78 -38.31
CA VAL A 548 -29.04 1.81 -39.40
C VAL A 548 -27.67 1.41 -39.91
N LYS A 549 -27.45 0.09 -40.07
CA LYS A 549 -26.20 -0.45 -40.61
C LYS A 549 -25.92 0.17 -41.99
N LEU A 550 -24.66 0.52 -42.24
CA LEU A 550 -24.24 1.14 -43.50
C LEU A 550 -24.49 0.19 -44.68
N ASP A 551 -25.22 0.65 -45.71
CA ASP A 551 -25.37 -0.09 -46.97
C ASP A 551 -24.04 -0.17 -47.72
N GLU A 552 -23.86 -1.18 -48.56
CA GLU A 552 -22.63 -1.47 -49.29
C GLU A 552 -22.23 -0.31 -50.23
N THR A 553 -23.23 0.38 -50.79
CA THR A 553 -23.01 1.59 -51.58
C THR A 553 -22.36 2.70 -50.74
N TYR A 554 -22.87 2.95 -49.54
CA TYR A 554 -22.33 3.96 -48.63
C TYR A 554 -20.98 3.55 -48.03
N LYS A 555 -20.74 2.25 -47.78
CA LYS A 555 -19.41 1.76 -47.37
C LYS A 555 -18.36 2.07 -48.42
N THR A 556 -18.65 1.82 -49.69
CA THR A 556 -17.72 2.10 -50.79
C THR A 556 -17.38 3.59 -50.86
N VAL A 557 -18.39 4.46 -50.79
CA VAL A 557 -18.19 5.93 -50.77
C VAL A 557 -17.35 6.37 -49.57
N LEU A 558 -17.64 5.83 -48.39
CA LEU A 558 -16.92 6.14 -47.16
C LEU A 558 -15.46 5.68 -47.21
N CYS A 559 -15.19 4.46 -47.72
CA CYS A 559 -13.84 3.94 -47.93
C CYS A 559 -13.02 4.82 -48.88
N VAL A 560 -13.61 5.30 -49.98
CA VAL A 560 -12.93 6.22 -50.93
C VAL A 560 -12.56 7.53 -50.24
N LYS A 561 -13.47 8.10 -49.45
CA LYS A 561 -13.21 9.33 -48.69
C LYS A 561 -12.12 9.15 -47.64
N ILE A 562 -12.16 8.05 -46.90
CA ILE A 562 -11.12 7.68 -45.93
C ILE A 562 -9.77 7.55 -46.61
N MET A 563 -9.69 6.83 -47.73
CA MET A 563 -8.43 6.64 -48.46
C MET A 563 -7.87 7.97 -48.99
N SER A 564 -8.73 8.83 -49.54
CA SER A 564 -8.34 10.18 -49.97
C SER A 564 -7.76 11.01 -48.82
N ARG A 565 -8.41 10.94 -47.65
CA ARG A 565 -7.97 11.63 -46.44
C ARG A 565 -6.66 11.10 -45.90
N ILE A 566 -6.53 9.79 -45.75
CA ILE A 566 -5.32 9.09 -45.31
C ILE A 566 -4.13 9.48 -46.20
N ASN A 567 -4.31 9.49 -47.53
CA ASN A 567 -3.28 9.89 -48.47
C ASN A 567 -2.86 11.36 -48.30
N LYS A 568 -3.81 12.26 -48.04
CA LYS A 568 -3.52 13.68 -47.77
C LYS A 568 -2.73 13.83 -46.46
N GLU A 569 -3.23 13.23 -45.38
CA GLU A 569 -2.59 13.25 -44.07
C GLU A 569 -1.19 12.62 -44.09
N PHE A 570 -0.98 11.57 -44.89
CA PHE A 570 0.34 10.97 -45.04
C PHE A 570 1.35 11.92 -45.67
N ARG A 571 0.96 12.72 -46.68
CA ARG A 571 1.86 13.73 -47.25
C ARG A 571 2.27 14.77 -46.20
N ASP A 572 1.31 15.23 -45.41
CA ASP A 572 1.55 16.19 -44.33
C ASP A 572 2.44 15.57 -43.24
N PHE A 573 2.19 14.32 -42.88
CA PHE A 573 2.99 13.55 -41.93
C PHE A 573 4.46 13.42 -42.39
N VAL A 574 4.70 13.04 -43.65
CA VAL A 574 6.07 12.92 -44.20
C VAL A 574 6.75 14.29 -44.22
N ARG A 575 6.01 15.36 -44.53
CA ARG A 575 6.51 16.74 -44.45
C ARG A 575 6.98 17.08 -43.03
N LEU A 576 6.18 16.75 -42.02
CA LEU A 576 6.52 17.00 -40.62
C LEU A 576 7.75 16.19 -40.18
N CYS A 577 7.84 14.92 -40.58
CA CYS A 577 9.01 14.08 -40.34
C CYS A 577 10.29 14.68 -40.96
N TRP A 578 10.20 15.21 -42.18
CA TRP A 578 11.33 15.87 -42.84
C TRP A 578 11.79 17.12 -42.07
N ILE A 579 10.86 17.99 -41.69
CA ILE A 579 11.15 19.20 -40.92
C ILE A 579 11.81 18.85 -39.57
N ASP A 580 11.26 17.87 -38.87
CA ASP A 580 11.78 17.36 -37.60
C ASP A 580 13.24 16.87 -37.72
N VAL A 581 13.51 16.07 -38.76
CA VAL A 581 14.86 15.57 -39.03
C VAL A 581 15.84 16.68 -39.41
N VAL A 582 15.48 17.59 -40.33
CA VAL A 582 16.33 18.71 -40.75
C VAL A 582 16.67 19.63 -39.57
N ASN A 583 15.69 19.95 -38.74
CA ASN A 583 15.90 20.76 -37.54
C ASN A 583 16.82 20.05 -36.54
N SER A 584 16.70 18.73 -36.39
CA SER A 584 17.56 17.94 -35.50
C SER A 584 19.01 17.83 -35.99
N THR A 585 19.27 17.95 -37.29
CA THR A 585 20.62 17.91 -37.87
C THR A 585 21.33 19.27 -37.89
N ASN A 586 20.57 20.36 -37.81
CA ASN A 586 21.12 21.72 -37.80
C ASN A 586 21.56 22.21 -36.42
N ILE A 587 21.46 21.36 -35.38
CA ILE A 587 21.99 21.69 -34.06
C ILE A 587 23.52 21.70 -34.19
N PRO A 588 24.18 22.87 -34.03
CA PRO A 588 25.62 22.96 -34.16
C PRO A 588 26.25 21.97 -33.18
N THR A 589 27.01 21.00 -33.69
CA THR A 589 27.88 20.20 -32.83
C THR A 589 28.71 21.18 -32.01
N PRO A 590 28.66 21.12 -30.66
CA PRO A 590 29.53 21.95 -29.83
C PRO A 590 30.95 21.77 -30.36
N LEU A 591 31.55 22.87 -30.80
CA LEU A 591 32.95 22.87 -31.20
C LEU A 591 33.72 22.21 -30.06
N PRO A 592 34.47 21.12 -30.29
CA PRO A 592 35.33 20.59 -29.25
C PRO A 592 36.26 21.73 -28.86
N ASP A 593 36.16 22.16 -27.60
CA ASP A 593 37.00 23.21 -27.07
C ASP A 593 38.44 22.88 -27.43
N SER A 594 39.03 23.79 -28.21
CA SER A 594 40.39 23.77 -28.69
C SER A 594 41.31 23.18 -27.62
N ALA A 595 41.91 22.04 -27.95
CA ALA A 595 43.03 21.47 -27.22
C ALA A 595 44.09 22.56 -27.00
N GLY A 596 44.13 23.08 -25.78
CA GLY A 596 45.25 23.85 -25.28
C GLY A 596 46.46 22.94 -25.21
N SER A 597 47.32 23.05 -26.23
CA SER A 597 48.70 22.60 -26.21
C SER A 597 49.39 23.16 -24.96
N SER A 598 49.76 22.29 -24.02
CA SER A 598 50.62 22.61 -22.89
C SER A 598 51.69 21.53 -22.77
N SER A 599 52.91 21.94 -23.07
CA SER A 599 54.17 21.23 -22.93
C SER A 599 54.47 20.85 -21.48
N CYS A 600 55.03 19.65 -21.26
CA CYS A 600 55.80 19.33 -20.04
C CYS A 600 56.99 20.30 -19.90
N PRO A 601 57.32 20.73 -18.67
CA PRO A 601 58.30 19.95 -17.91
C PRO A 601 58.05 19.83 -16.39
N GLU A 602 58.72 18.82 -15.84
CA GLU A 602 59.21 18.59 -14.48
C GLU A 602 58.97 19.59 -13.32
N SER A 603 58.53 18.95 -12.22
CA SER A 603 59.00 19.11 -10.83
C SER A 603 58.34 20.10 -9.87
N ALA A 604 58.18 19.57 -8.65
CA ALA A 604 58.17 20.20 -7.33
C ALA A 604 56.89 20.89 -6.81
N LYS A 605 56.35 20.25 -5.75
CA LYS A 605 55.89 20.80 -4.44
C LYS A 605 55.12 22.12 -4.43
N GLY A 606 53.99 22.12 -3.71
CA GLY A 606 53.60 23.29 -2.91
C GLY A 606 52.10 23.40 -2.66
N ASP A 607 51.76 23.43 -1.39
CA ASP A 607 50.44 23.64 -0.81
C ASP A 607 49.72 24.94 -1.22
N HIS A 608 48.45 24.97 -0.81
CA HIS A 608 47.67 26.09 -0.29
C HIS A 608 46.51 26.69 -1.11
N CYS A 609 45.34 26.59 -0.45
CA CYS A 609 44.13 27.38 -0.58
C CYS A 609 44.37 28.90 -0.67
N TYR A 610 43.47 29.62 -1.36
CA TYR A 610 42.53 30.57 -0.73
C TYR A 610 41.52 31.13 -1.74
N SER A 611 40.36 31.47 -1.18
CA SER A 611 39.17 32.11 -1.74
C SER A 611 39.39 33.53 -2.29
N SER A 612 38.51 33.98 -3.19
CA SER A 612 37.96 35.36 -3.30
C SER A 612 36.96 35.36 -4.46
N GLU A 613 35.65 35.54 -4.24
CA GLU A 613 34.95 36.84 -4.21
C GLU A 613 35.36 37.84 -5.30
N GLY A 614 34.34 38.31 -6.06
CA GLY A 614 34.22 39.74 -6.31
C GLY A 614 33.97 40.21 -7.75
N VAL A 615 32.75 40.73 -7.95
CA VAL A 615 32.44 41.97 -8.68
C VAL A 615 32.29 41.92 -10.21
N GLY A 616 31.16 42.46 -10.68
CA GLY A 616 31.17 43.35 -11.84
C GLY A 616 30.02 43.20 -12.84
N SER A 617 28.80 43.62 -12.49
CA SER A 617 27.76 43.93 -13.48
C SER A 617 28.16 45.17 -14.29
N GLN A 618 28.22 45.04 -15.62
CA GLN A 618 28.14 46.17 -16.54
C GLN A 618 26.87 46.05 -17.39
N VAL A 619 26.07 47.10 -17.30
CA VAL A 619 24.90 47.40 -18.11
C VAL A 619 25.39 47.94 -19.45
N VAL A 620 24.97 47.31 -20.55
CA VAL A 620 25.13 47.85 -21.92
C VAL A 620 23.75 48.13 -22.49
N ASN A 621 23.52 49.41 -22.77
CA ASN A 621 22.41 49.93 -23.56
C ASN A 621 22.50 49.39 -25.00
N VAL A 622 21.37 48.95 -25.55
CA VAL A 622 21.22 48.70 -26.99
C VAL A 622 19.99 49.43 -27.52
N GLU A 623 20.23 50.06 -28.66
CA GLU A 623 19.41 50.99 -29.41
C GLU A 623 18.10 50.42 -29.95
N SER A 624 17.17 51.37 -30.12
CA SER A 624 15.87 51.29 -30.76
C SER A 624 15.89 50.87 -32.22
N HIS A 625 14.94 50.00 -32.60
CA HIS A 625 14.54 49.70 -33.98
C HIS A 625 13.02 49.90 -34.17
N PRO A 626 12.53 50.00 -35.42
CA PRO A 626 11.47 50.92 -35.78
C PRO A 626 10.04 50.38 -35.65
N VAL A 627 9.15 51.34 -35.43
CA VAL A 627 7.69 51.27 -35.45
C VAL A 627 7.21 50.64 -36.77
N CYS A 628 6.50 49.50 -36.66
CA CYS A 628 5.65 48.98 -37.72
C CYS A 628 4.19 49.30 -37.39
N GLU A 629 3.50 49.91 -38.36
CA GLU A 629 2.09 50.31 -38.30
C GLU A 629 1.19 49.09 -38.08
N GLY A 630 0.35 49.17 -37.05
CA GLY A 630 -0.60 48.13 -36.68
C GLY A 630 -1.79 48.09 -37.64
N GLY A 631 -1.94 46.95 -38.32
CA GLY A 631 -3.25 46.51 -38.81
C GLY A 631 -3.98 45.80 -37.66
N ASP A 632 -5.14 46.31 -37.29
CA ASP A 632 -6.03 45.67 -36.31
C ASP A 632 -6.44 44.28 -36.80
N VAL A 633 -5.75 43.25 -36.30
CA VAL A 633 -6.21 41.86 -36.42
C VAL A 633 -7.45 41.73 -35.52
N GLN A 634 -8.60 41.47 -36.13
CA GLN A 634 -9.84 41.29 -35.39
C GLN A 634 -9.69 40.14 -34.40
N LEU A 635 -10.01 40.37 -33.12
CA LEU A 635 -9.95 39.39 -32.02
C LEU A 635 -10.60 38.04 -32.36
N ASN A 636 -11.58 38.03 -33.27
CA ASN A 636 -12.27 36.82 -33.73
C ASN A 636 -11.41 35.93 -34.66
N GLU A 637 -10.50 36.51 -35.45
CA GLU A 637 -9.56 35.75 -36.29
C GLU A 637 -8.48 35.09 -35.44
N LEU A 638 -8.00 35.78 -34.40
CA LEU A 638 -7.03 35.24 -33.45
C LEU A 638 -7.61 34.07 -32.65
N GLY A 639 -8.88 34.16 -32.23
CA GLY A 639 -9.59 33.06 -31.57
C GLY A 639 -9.73 31.81 -32.45
N ASN A 640 -10.08 32.00 -33.73
CA ASN A 640 -10.18 30.88 -34.68
C ASN A 640 -8.83 30.25 -35.02
N LEU A 641 -7.76 31.05 -35.07
CA LEU A 641 -6.40 30.57 -35.30
C LEU A 641 -5.88 29.77 -34.09
N PHE A 642 -6.20 30.23 -32.88
CA PHE A 642 -5.85 29.57 -31.62
C PHE A 642 -6.59 28.24 -31.45
N GLU A 643 -7.89 28.20 -31.73
CA GLU A 643 -8.69 26.96 -31.75
C GLU A 643 -8.14 25.94 -32.77
N SER A 644 -7.80 26.37 -33.99
CA SER A 644 -7.19 25.52 -35.03
C SER A 644 -5.82 24.98 -34.62
N PHE A 645 -5.05 25.80 -33.90
CA PHE A 645 -3.75 25.40 -33.33
C PHE A 645 -3.92 24.36 -32.21
N MET A 646 -4.89 24.55 -31.30
CA MET A 646 -5.19 23.59 -30.24
C MET A 646 -5.73 22.27 -30.80
N ASP A 647 -6.57 22.31 -31.83
CA ASP A 647 -7.04 21.11 -32.55
C ASP A 647 -5.87 20.34 -33.19
N ARG A 648 -4.86 21.05 -33.72
CA ARG A 648 -3.62 20.41 -34.23
C ARG A 648 -2.76 19.82 -33.13
N LEU A 649 -2.50 20.56 -32.04
CA LEU A 649 -1.70 20.05 -30.91
C LEU A 649 -2.29 18.79 -30.28
N VAL A 650 -3.62 18.73 -30.17
CA VAL A 650 -4.36 17.57 -29.63
C VAL A 650 -4.40 16.42 -30.63
N SER A 651 -4.51 16.71 -31.93
CA SER A 651 -4.44 15.71 -33.00
C SER A 651 -3.05 15.07 -33.08
N ASP A 652 -2.00 15.86 -32.89
CA ASP A 652 -0.59 15.44 -33.01
C ASP A 652 -0.05 14.75 -31.73
N GLY A 653 -0.85 14.67 -30.66
CA GLY A 653 -0.51 13.93 -29.44
C GLY A 653 0.64 14.54 -28.63
N ASN A 654 0.86 15.86 -28.75
CA ASN A 654 2.00 16.55 -28.13
C ASN A 654 1.68 16.93 -26.66
N TYR A 655 1.55 15.91 -25.82
CA TYR A 655 1.07 16.04 -24.43
C TYR A 655 1.96 16.89 -23.52
N SER A 656 3.27 16.96 -23.78
CA SER A 656 4.18 17.84 -23.03
C SER A 656 3.87 19.32 -23.28
N VAL A 657 3.58 19.67 -24.53
CA VAL A 657 3.23 21.05 -24.92
C VAL A 657 1.86 21.44 -24.36
N MET A 658 0.88 20.55 -24.43
CA MET A 658 -0.44 20.75 -23.80
C MET A 658 -0.32 20.99 -22.30
N ARG A 659 0.47 20.17 -21.60
CA ARG A 659 0.69 20.31 -20.15
C ARG A 659 1.40 21.62 -19.79
N SER A 660 2.41 22.02 -20.56
CA SER A 660 3.09 23.31 -20.34
C SER A 660 2.19 24.51 -20.62
N ILE A 661 1.28 24.44 -21.60
CA ILE A 661 0.28 25.49 -21.86
C ILE A 661 -0.75 25.56 -20.73
N GLU A 662 -1.22 24.41 -20.23
CA GLU A 662 -2.12 24.33 -19.07
C GLU A 662 -1.47 24.88 -17.79
N GLU A 663 -0.19 24.57 -17.55
CA GLU A 663 0.60 25.12 -16.44
C GLU A 663 0.79 26.65 -16.58
N LEU A 664 1.01 27.15 -17.80
CA LEU A 664 1.12 28.60 -18.06
C LEU A 664 -0.19 29.33 -17.81
N MET A 665 -1.31 28.78 -18.29
CA MET A 665 -2.64 29.36 -18.08
C MET A 665 -3.12 29.24 -16.62
N GLY A 666 -2.69 28.19 -15.91
CA GLY A 666 -2.94 28.04 -14.47
C GLY A 666 -2.11 28.97 -13.58
N SER A 667 -0.96 29.45 -14.07
CA SER A 667 -0.07 30.34 -13.32
C SER A 667 -0.49 31.83 -13.33
N SER A 668 -1.53 32.21 -14.10
CA SER A 668 -1.95 33.62 -14.22
C SER A 668 -3.07 34.05 -13.28
N SER A 669 -3.56 33.20 -12.38
CA SER A 669 -4.50 33.61 -11.32
C SER A 669 -3.73 34.15 -10.11
N CYS A 670 -3.14 35.33 -10.28
CA CYS A 670 -2.61 36.12 -9.18
C CYS A 670 -3.77 36.86 -8.48
N SER A 671 -3.85 36.68 -7.17
CA SER A 671 -4.82 37.25 -6.24
C SER A 671 -5.04 38.75 -6.43
N SER A 672 -6.29 39.13 -6.58
CA SER A 672 -6.75 40.53 -6.52
C SER A 672 -6.38 41.14 -5.17
N LEU A 673 -5.52 42.16 -5.20
CA LEU A 673 -5.24 43.07 -4.09
C LEU A 673 -6.51 43.86 -3.75
N GLU A 674 -7.04 43.69 -2.53
CA GLU A 674 -7.85 44.72 -1.88
C GLU A 674 -6.93 45.68 -1.13
N ILE A 675 -6.95 46.95 -1.56
CA ILE A 675 -6.35 48.09 -0.89
C ILE A 675 -7.47 48.83 -0.16
N LEU A 676 -7.35 49.04 1.15
CA LEU A 676 -7.98 50.13 1.93
C LEU A 676 -7.18 50.32 3.25
N PRO A 677 -7.26 51.48 3.93
CA PRO A 677 -6.09 52.28 4.22
C PRO A 677 -5.76 52.47 5.71
N ASP A 678 -4.48 52.79 5.91
CA ASP A 678 -3.81 53.57 6.96
C ASP A 678 -4.67 54.17 8.12
N GLN A 679 -4.41 53.73 9.36
CA GLN A 679 -4.42 54.57 10.57
C GLN A 679 -3.48 54.05 11.68
N SER A 680 -2.36 54.76 11.85
CA SER A 680 -1.73 55.23 13.10
C SER A 680 -1.53 54.32 14.34
N VAL A 681 -0.26 53.99 14.58
CA VAL A 681 0.56 54.24 15.80
C VAL A 681 -0.13 54.32 17.17
N SER A 682 0.19 53.37 18.06
CA SER A 682 0.76 53.64 19.39
C SER A 682 1.18 52.34 20.09
N GLY A 683 2.45 52.27 20.49
CA GLY A 683 2.99 51.14 21.25
C GLY A 683 2.83 51.29 22.76
N ARG A 684 2.73 50.17 23.48
CA ARG A 684 3.23 50.04 24.85
C ARG A 684 3.44 48.57 25.23
N VAL A 685 4.57 48.34 25.90
CA VAL A 685 5.06 47.08 26.45
C VAL A 685 4.55 46.91 27.89
N PHE A 686 4.45 45.65 28.30
CA PHE A 686 4.52 45.03 29.64
C PHE A 686 3.26 44.39 30.26
N SER A 687 3.47 43.12 30.61
CA SER A 687 3.09 42.43 31.86
C SER A 687 1.86 41.53 31.88
N SER A 688 2.14 40.24 32.12
CA SER A 688 1.44 39.27 33.00
C SER A 688 -0.08 39.38 33.18
N ASP A 689 -0.82 38.31 32.86
CA ASP A 689 -1.42 37.51 33.93
C ASP A 689 -2.14 36.24 33.45
N LYS A 690 -2.12 35.26 34.37
CA LYS A 690 -2.85 34.00 34.36
C LYS A 690 -4.36 34.24 34.21
N ARG A 691 -5.06 33.40 33.43
CA ARG A 691 -6.48 33.07 33.69
C ARG A 691 -6.82 31.67 33.19
N SER A 692 -7.10 30.82 34.17
CA SER A 692 -7.90 29.60 34.13
C SER A 692 -9.30 29.86 33.55
N PHE A 693 -9.74 28.99 32.64
CA PHE A 693 -11.13 28.91 32.18
C PHE A 693 -11.80 27.66 32.78
N SER A 694 -12.78 27.89 33.64
CA SER A 694 -13.79 26.94 34.08
C SER A 694 -14.96 26.94 33.10
N GLY A 695 -15.30 25.77 32.54
CA GLY A 695 -16.54 25.52 31.80
C GLY A 695 -17.58 24.83 32.70
N PRO A 696 -18.89 25.12 32.55
CA PRO A 696 -19.91 24.60 33.46
C PRO A 696 -20.50 23.25 33.01
N CYS A 697 -20.85 22.45 34.02
CA CYS A 697 -21.64 21.22 33.94
C CYS A 697 -23.07 21.50 33.45
N LEU A 698 -23.63 20.54 32.71
CA LEU A 698 -25.07 20.42 32.45
C LEU A 698 -25.59 19.20 33.20
N ASP A 699 -26.53 19.45 34.11
CA ASP A 699 -27.27 18.46 34.88
C ASP A 699 -28.46 17.88 34.09
N GLU A 700 -28.76 16.68 34.54
CA GLU A 700 -29.91 15.80 34.34
C GLU A 700 -31.28 16.49 34.18
N TYR A 701 -32.15 15.90 33.35
CA TYR A 701 -33.59 15.99 33.56
C TYR A 701 -34.27 14.63 33.44
N SER A 702 -34.92 14.30 34.55
CA SER A 702 -35.84 13.21 34.78
C SER A 702 -37.23 13.49 34.16
N THR A 703 -37.91 12.39 33.89
CA THR A 703 -39.31 12.20 33.46
C THR A 703 -40.33 12.94 34.34
N ASP A 704 -41.38 13.56 33.75
CA ASP A 704 -42.71 12.93 33.57
C ASP A 704 -43.84 13.92 33.16
N SER A 705 -44.86 13.35 32.50
CA SER A 705 -46.28 13.73 32.47
C SER A 705 -46.87 14.89 31.64
N TYR A 706 -47.71 14.46 30.69
CA TYR A 706 -49.07 14.93 30.34
C TYR A 706 -49.35 16.40 29.97
N LYS A 707 -49.72 16.65 28.69
CA LYS A 707 -51.09 17.08 28.30
C LYS A 707 -51.31 17.17 26.78
N LYS A 708 -52.39 16.54 26.34
CA LYS A 708 -53.15 16.77 25.09
C LYS A 708 -53.40 18.27 24.82
N LYS A 709 -53.25 18.71 23.57
CA LYS A 709 -54.36 19.29 22.78
C LYS A 709 -53.98 19.52 21.30
N LYS A 710 -54.91 19.06 20.46
CA LYS A 710 -55.09 19.30 19.02
C LYS A 710 -54.80 20.75 18.58
N LYS A 711 -54.13 20.90 17.44
CA LYS A 711 -54.77 21.26 16.16
C LYS A 711 -53.87 20.88 14.99
#